data_AF-A0A2E4BIY2-F1
#
_entry.id   AF-A0A2E4BIY2-F1
#
_cell.length_a   1.000
_cell.length_b   1.000
_cell.length_c   1.000
_cell.angle_alpha   90.00
_cell.angle_beta   90.00
_cell.angle_gamma   90.00
#
_symmetry.space_group_name_H-M   'P 1'
#
loop_
_entity.id
_entity.type
_entity.pdbx_description
1 polymer ?
#
loop_
_entity_poly.entity_id
_entity_poly.type
_entity_poly.pdbx_seq_one_letter_code
_entity_poly.pdbx_strand_id
1 'polypeptide(L)'
;DLELTNSWHTGSFGDTATDSQFSFERNQDDSFSLTVKNRNTNVLSRVNLYLDQDSDFIFDEIDELVNVPNQWLDSDSDGYGDNTLGPLFDNCIDQIGQSSILYFGCVDTDNDGYDDLSDNCNTAYGESWLGRLGCSDFDQDGWSDYSSSYPFGDIFVDNWKQAFDSDGDSYGDNHGPDCCETWYDQNAAPGDEFPYNPRQYRDYDGDGYGDNSSDFITGDACKFDYGTSYRDRLGCTDTDGDGSSDPTNYWNSSLGADLWPADSTQWADSDGDGFGDNGSKNATNPDYFPNNIAAAQDSDEDGYPDTFTDYYNGSNADGLQIDGCPLVAGNSSNPYYGCLDSDGDNYRDIYTFDINPDTGLRENQSGDAFPFNPQQWTDTDGDGFGDFQSGDNADVCPQVAGVINGTFGMGCPLIDGNDDDGDFVINEEDLCPNTQTGLTVNLEGCALNQLDSDLDGVSDADDVCPSTFPQDPVDPNGCSQVQRQIDTDSDGIYDYLDSCENTPSQEVSDEFGCSASQKDTDGDGVTDDTDVCPDTEIGYPVLVDGCVDETALEFDWDSDGYSGQDDLFPFEDTQWFDSDLDGYGDNILGFEGDQCPNTSGNSTADRFGCPDSDSDGWSDPDDNWAASPSGIADAFTDDVTQWRDLDGDGYGDNSTGNNPDLCPTTNSQYRNSVDLQGCANNERDSDGDGLVDSLDNCPNEAKGLDGYVDGCPLEKQESSSETTEIFGLSILSFVAICLVVVILFILLVILRNRDIDEEWYEEDDDSDDDYQEGNLSFLDKPRGQPTQRPAPSQSKAQPSRNGPTGGPPSFSSAPKTPAAAPSYAPDISQKQALRENLITAPKASKKAKKVKNSNGSTKRVKRAIAEPEPDIFEKVSQSKIDSAVTSLADLIGDGDERQLLMYLQDKGWNAPQSRAIINMAKKGRN
;
A
#
# COMPACT_ATOMS: atom_id res chain seq x y z
N ASP A 1 -60.47 59.79 -37.52
CA ASP A 1 -60.99 61.10 -37.07
C ASP A 1 -60.45 61.47 -35.70
N LEU A 2 -59.69 62.56 -35.61
CA LEU A 2 -59.35 63.25 -34.36
C LEU A 2 -59.63 64.74 -34.58
N GLU A 3 -60.75 65.23 -34.06
CA GLU A 3 -61.09 66.66 -34.13
C GLU A 3 -60.20 67.45 -33.15
N LEU A 4 -59.11 68.02 -33.68
CA LEU A 4 -58.23 68.94 -32.96
C LEU A 4 -58.93 70.28 -32.68
N THR A 5 -59.82 70.27 -31.69
CA THR A 5 -60.42 71.48 -31.11
C THR A 5 -59.38 72.30 -30.36
N ASN A 6 -59.53 73.64 -30.37
CA ASN A 6 -58.49 74.56 -29.90
C ASN A 6 -58.28 74.54 -28.38
N SER A 7 -57.40 73.68 -27.89
CA SER A 7 -56.79 73.78 -26.56
C SER A 7 -55.31 73.36 -26.58
N TRP A 8 -54.42 74.31 -26.28
CA TRP A 8 -53.07 74.03 -25.80
C TRP A 8 -53.18 73.31 -24.44
N HIS A 9 -52.39 72.30 -24.09
CA HIS A 9 -50.95 72.23 -23.77
C HIS A 9 -50.67 70.74 -23.39
N THR A 10 -49.47 70.16 -23.31
CA THR A 10 -48.06 70.52 -23.58
C THR A 10 -47.30 69.19 -23.70
N GLY A 11 -46.36 69.07 -24.64
CA GLY A 11 -45.47 67.90 -24.75
C GLY A 11 -44.01 68.29 -24.53
N SER A 12 -43.27 67.48 -23.77
CA SER A 12 -41.81 67.59 -23.60
C SER A 12 -41.12 66.48 -24.40
N PHE A 13 -40.28 66.86 -25.37
CA PHE A 13 -39.42 65.92 -26.09
C PHE A 13 -37.99 66.13 -25.61
N GLY A 14 -37.54 65.28 -24.68
CA GLY A 14 -36.36 65.54 -23.86
C GLY A 14 -36.44 66.92 -23.18
N ASP A 15 -35.34 67.67 -23.20
CA ASP A 15 -35.25 69.03 -22.63
C ASP A 15 -36.08 70.10 -23.38
N THR A 16 -36.74 69.75 -24.49
CA THR A 16 -37.53 70.70 -25.29
C THR A 16 -39.00 70.67 -24.90
N ALA A 17 -39.42 71.68 -24.11
CA ALA A 17 -40.82 71.99 -23.85
C ALA A 17 -41.29 73.21 -24.67
N THR A 18 -42.51 73.14 -25.23
CA THR A 18 -43.16 74.29 -25.88
C THR A 18 -44.62 74.40 -25.48
N ASP A 19 -45.11 75.65 -25.41
CA ASP A 19 -46.50 75.99 -25.17
C ASP A 19 -47.10 76.79 -26.36
N SER A 20 -46.61 76.50 -27.58
CA SER A 20 -46.93 77.24 -28.80
C SER A 20 -47.01 76.34 -30.05
N GLN A 21 -47.66 76.86 -31.11
CA GLN A 21 -48.06 76.14 -32.32
C GLN A 21 -46.97 75.21 -32.92
N PHE A 22 -47.27 73.91 -32.87
CA PHE A 22 -46.65 72.88 -33.71
C PHE A 22 -47.48 72.71 -35.00
N SER A 23 -46.82 72.35 -36.09
CA SER A 23 -47.47 71.84 -37.31
C SER A 23 -47.20 70.34 -37.42
N PHE A 24 -48.20 69.58 -37.86
CA PHE A 24 -48.09 68.15 -38.13
C PHE A 24 -48.62 67.93 -39.54
N GLU A 25 -47.72 67.62 -40.46
CA GLU A 25 -47.99 67.53 -41.90
C GLU A 25 -47.59 66.13 -42.38
N ARG A 26 -48.52 65.42 -43.03
CA ARG A 26 -48.19 64.20 -43.76
C ARG A 26 -47.59 64.59 -45.11
N ASN A 27 -46.43 64.02 -45.42
CA ASN A 27 -45.67 64.26 -46.64
C ASN A 27 -46.26 63.46 -47.82
N GLN A 28 -45.59 63.47 -48.97
CA GLN A 28 -45.99 62.70 -50.17
C GLN A 28 -45.42 61.28 -50.21
N ASP A 29 -44.41 61.03 -49.37
CA ASP A 29 -43.76 59.76 -49.02
C ASP A 29 -44.45 59.08 -47.81
N ASP A 30 -45.71 59.48 -47.53
CA ASP A 30 -46.55 59.02 -46.42
C ASP A 30 -46.00 59.20 -44.97
N SER A 31 -44.74 59.64 -44.82
CA SER A 31 -44.13 60.05 -43.54
C SER A 31 -44.81 61.29 -42.93
N PHE A 32 -44.58 61.52 -41.64
CA PHE A 32 -45.16 62.64 -40.89
C PHE A 32 -44.09 63.62 -40.38
N SER A 33 -44.13 64.87 -40.87
CA SER A 33 -43.30 65.97 -40.38
C SER A 33 -43.96 66.72 -39.23
N LEU A 34 -43.48 66.51 -38.01
CA LEU A 34 -43.79 67.33 -36.84
C LEU A 34 -42.81 68.51 -36.78
N THR A 35 -43.28 69.74 -37.02
CA THR A 35 -42.46 70.96 -36.90
C THR A 35 -42.85 71.75 -35.65
N VAL A 36 -41.90 71.93 -34.73
CA VAL A 36 -42.05 72.56 -33.42
C VAL A 36 -41.20 73.84 -33.34
N LYS A 37 -41.72 74.90 -32.73
CA LYS A 37 -40.95 76.11 -32.44
C LYS A 37 -40.57 76.21 -30.96
N ASN A 38 -39.28 76.40 -30.69
CA ASN A 38 -38.78 76.73 -29.36
C ASN A 38 -39.04 78.21 -29.04
N ARG A 39 -39.73 78.48 -27.92
CA ARG A 39 -40.17 79.82 -27.53
C ARG A 39 -39.03 80.75 -27.08
N ASN A 40 -37.98 80.19 -26.46
CA ASN A 40 -36.89 80.97 -25.88
C ASN A 40 -35.82 81.32 -26.92
N THR A 41 -35.56 80.43 -27.88
CA THR A 41 -34.52 80.62 -28.92
C THR A 41 -35.08 81.03 -30.28
N ASN A 42 -36.41 80.96 -30.48
CA ASN A 42 -37.08 81.07 -31.79
C ASN A 42 -36.69 80.02 -32.85
N VAL A 43 -35.85 79.04 -32.51
CA VAL A 43 -35.45 77.94 -33.40
C VAL A 43 -36.65 77.07 -33.76
N LEU A 44 -36.72 76.64 -35.01
CA LEU A 44 -37.64 75.61 -35.49
C LEU A 44 -36.90 74.26 -35.50
N SER A 45 -37.44 73.28 -34.80
CA SER A 45 -37.03 71.88 -34.89
C SER A 45 -38.06 71.14 -35.71
N ARG A 46 -37.62 70.30 -36.65
CA ARG A 46 -38.49 69.33 -37.33
C ARG A 46 -38.07 67.92 -36.93
N VAL A 47 -39.05 67.09 -36.64
CA VAL A 47 -38.93 65.63 -36.53
C VAL A 47 -39.71 65.05 -37.71
N ASN A 48 -39.08 64.19 -38.48
CA ASN A 48 -39.79 63.31 -39.42
C ASN A 48 -40.05 61.98 -38.68
N LEU A 49 -41.24 61.43 -38.86
CA LEU A 49 -41.62 60.08 -38.43
C LEU A 49 -41.90 59.29 -39.71
N TYR A 50 -41.11 58.27 -39.98
CA TYR A 50 -41.35 57.34 -41.09
C TYR A 50 -42.36 56.25 -40.65
N LEU A 51 -42.76 55.41 -41.59
CA LEU A 51 -43.44 54.15 -41.24
C LEU A 51 -42.37 53.09 -40.98
N ASP A 52 -42.74 52.17 -40.09
CA ASP A 52 -41.94 51.09 -39.52
C ASP A 52 -43.00 50.04 -39.22
N GLN A 53 -43.19 49.09 -40.14
CA GLN A 53 -44.36 48.20 -40.14
C GLN A 53 -44.25 47.07 -39.11
N ASP A 54 -43.04 46.60 -38.81
CA ASP A 54 -42.79 45.46 -37.92
C ASP A 54 -42.20 45.85 -36.55
N SER A 55 -41.83 47.13 -36.38
CA SER A 55 -41.38 47.78 -35.14
C SER A 55 -39.94 47.51 -34.71
N ASP A 56 -39.02 47.33 -35.66
CA ASP A 56 -37.58 47.12 -35.39
C ASP A 56 -36.71 48.40 -35.36
N PHE A 57 -37.29 49.55 -35.69
CA PHE A 57 -36.67 50.90 -35.80
C PHE A 57 -35.84 51.19 -37.08
N ILE A 58 -35.79 50.28 -38.04
CA ILE A 58 -35.57 50.63 -39.45
C ILE A 58 -36.92 51.17 -40.02
N PHE A 59 -36.98 51.57 -41.29
CA PHE A 59 -38.19 52.15 -41.88
C PHE A 59 -38.41 51.68 -43.32
N ASP A 60 -39.67 51.47 -43.69
CA ASP A 60 -40.17 50.80 -44.91
C ASP A 60 -39.55 51.26 -46.27
N GLU A 61 -38.84 52.40 -46.31
CA GLU A 61 -38.16 52.90 -47.53
C GLU A 61 -36.71 52.38 -47.71
N ILE A 62 -36.10 51.83 -46.66
CA ILE A 62 -34.71 51.32 -46.65
C ILE A 62 -34.59 49.92 -46.03
N ASP A 63 -35.74 49.28 -45.83
CA ASP A 63 -35.92 47.96 -45.24
C ASP A 63 -36.35 47.01 -46.36
N GLU A 64 -35.63 45.89 -46.51
CA GLU A 64 -35.89 44.89 -47.54
C GLU A 64 -36.85 43.78 -47.05
N LEU A 65 -37.08 43.64 -45.74
CA LEU A 65 -37.94 42.63 -45.11
C LEU A 65 -39.01 43.20 -44.17
N VAL A 66 -39.78 44.21 -44.65
CA VAL A 66 -40.85 45.04 -44.02
C VAL A 66 -42.01 44.32 -43.26
N ASN A 67 -41.83 43.07 -42.85
CA ASN A 67 -42.75 42.25 -42.07
C ASN A 67 -42.03 41.30 -41.08
N VAL A 68 -40.70 41.39 -40.93
CA VAL A 68 -39.85 40.40 -40.24
C VAL A 68 -38.96 41.13 -39.21
N PRO A 69 -39.48 41.40 -37.99
CA PRO A 69 -38.84 42.34 -37.07
C PRO A 69 -37.39 41.95 -36.75
N ASN A 70 -36.47 42.93 -36.85
CA ASN A 70 -35.02 42.77 -36.69
C ASN A 70 -34.34 42.11 -37.90
N GLN A 71 -34.95 42.18 -39.09
CA GLN A 71 -34.36 41.90 -40.41
C GLN A 71 -34.62 43.08 -41.35
N TRP A 72 -33.60 43.55 -42.07
CA TRP A 72 -33.73 44.78 -42.90
C TRP A 72 -32.91 44.75 -44.20
N LEU A 73 -32.25 43.62 -44.51
CA LEU A 73 -31.34 43.43 -45.64
C LEU A 73 -31.44 41.98 -46.11
N ASP A 74 -31.62 41.79 -47.42
CA ASP A 74 -31.77 40.50 -48.11
C ASP A 74 -30.75 40.46 -49.26
N SER A 75 -29.51 40.06 -48.96
CA SER A 75 -28.35 40.29 -49.83
C SER A 75 -28.42 39.60 -51.20
N ASP A 76 -29.16 38.49 -51.32
CA ASP A 76 -29.32 37.77 -52.59
C ASP A 76 -30.77 37.69 -53.12
N SER A 77 -31.75 38.18 -52.34
CA SER A 77 -33.17 38.34 -52.69
C SER A 77 -34.00 37.04 -52.70
N ASP A 78 -33.79 36.17 -51.71
CA ASP A 78 -34.56 34.93 -51.52
C ASP A 78 -35.74 35.04 -50.52
N GLY A 79 -35.71 36.04 -49.63
CA GLY A 79 -36.73 36.31 -48.61
C GLY A 79 -36.33 35.98 -47.16
N TYR A 80 -35.11 35.48 -46.93
CA TYR A 80 -34.49 35.38 -45.60
C TYR A 80 -33.57 36.60 -45.34
N GLY A 81 -33.21 36.85 -44.07
CA GLY A 81 -32.56 38.13 -43.69
C GLY A 81 -31.13 38.00 -43.16
N ASP A 82 -30.22 38.86 -43.65
CA ASP A 82 -28.80 38.89 -43.30
C ASP A 82 -28.49 38.99 -41.79
N ASN A 83 -29.41 39.51 -40.97
CA ASN A 83 -29.13 39.75 -39.56
C ASN A 83 -29.24 38.46 -38.74
N THR A 84 -28.09 37.85 -38.45
CA THR A 84 -27.93 36.69 -37.54
C THR A 84 -28.47 36.88 -36.10
N LEU A 85 -28.99 38.06 -35.74
CA LEU A 85 -29.70 38.32 -34.48
C LEU A 85 -31.23 38.46 -34.65
N GLY A 86 -31.75 38.43 -35.88
CA GLY A 86 -33.17 38.43 -36.20
C GLY A 86 -33.78 37.02 -36.26
N PRO A 87 -35.12 36.92 -36.32
CA PRO A 87 -35.81 35.69 -36.69
C PRO A 87 -35.59 35.38 -38.18
N LEU A 88 -35.68 34.11 -38.58
CA LEU A 88 -35.52 33.70 -39.98
C LEU A 88 -34.25 34.28 -40.63
N PHE A 89 -33.15 34.29 -39.87
CA PHE A 89 -31.88 34.77 -40.38
C PHE A 89 -31.36 33.81 -41.44
N ASP A 90 -30.83 34.37 -42.52
CA ASP A 90 -30.24 33.60 -43.59
C ASP A 90 -28.89 33.00 -43.16
N ASN A 91 -28.75 31.70 -43.34
CA ASN A 91 -27.54 30.95 -43.06
C ASN A 91 -26.51 31.04 -44.20
N CYS A 92 -26.88 31.58 -45.36
CA CYS A 92 -26.28 31.26 -46.65
C CYS A 92 -25.91 32.47 -47.55
N ILE A 93 -26.54 33.64 -47.44
CA ILE A 93 -26.17 35.07 -47.74
C ILE A 93 -25.58 35.44 -49.13
N ASP A 94 -24.79 34.56 -49.72
CA ASP A 94 -24.19 34.67 -51.07
C ASP A 94 -24.92 33.76 -52.10
N GLN A 95 -26.02 33.07 -51.74
CA GLN A 95 -26.66 32.04 -52.58
C GLN A 95 -28.16 31.74 -52.30
N ILE A 96 -29.05 32.42 -53.06
CA ILE A 96 -30.52 32.22 -53.11
C ILE A 96 -30.95 30.78 -52.80
N GLY A 97 -31.56 30.59 -51.64
CA GLY A 97 -32.05 29.31 -51.16
C GLY A 97 -33.57 29.20 -51.11
N GLN A 98 -34.04 28.06 -50.58
CA GLN A 98 -35.44 27.79 -50.22
C GLN A 98 -35.58 26.91 -48.96
N SER A 99 -34.47 26.47 -48.35
CA SER A 99 -34.51 25.69 -47.11
C SER A 99 -35.19 26.48 -45.98
N SER A 100 -36.00 25.77 -45.19
CA SER A 100 -36.90 26.34 -44.19
C SER A 100 -36.91 25.57 -42.86
N ILE A 101 -36.03 24.57 -42.71
CA ILE A 101 -35.91 23.70 -41.55
C ILE A 101 -34.43 23.62 -41.13
N LEU A 102 -34.15 23.92 -39.85
CA LEU A 102 -32.83 24.06 -39.21
C LEU A 102 -31.93 25.17 -39.78
N TYR A 103 -31.67 25.17 -41.08
CA TYR A 103 -30.91 26.19 -41.81
C TYR A 103 -31.86 26.89 -42.80
N PHE A 104 -31.88 28.21 -42.77
CA PHE A 104 -32.76 29.04 -43.60
C PHE A 104 -31.97 29.71 -44.72
N GLY A 105 -32.59 29.92 -45.88
CA GLY A 105 -31.96 30.61 -47.02
C GLY A 105 -30.86 29.81 -47.74
N CYS A 106 -30.77 28.51 -47.51
CA CYS A 106 -29.83 27.64 -48.19
C CYS A 106 -30.47 26.87 -49.34
N VAL A 107 -29.63 26.34 -50.24
CA VAL A 107 -30.07 25.52 -51.37
C VAL A 107 -30.69 24.22 -50.87
N ASP A 108 -31.89 23.95 -51.37
CA ASP A 108 -32.72 22.78 -51.14
C ASP A 108 -33.09 22.21 -52.53
N THR A 109 -32.59 21.02 -52.85
CA THR A 109 -32.69 20.43 -54.20
C THR A 109 -34.03 19.74 -54.48
N ASP A 110 -34.73 19.20 -53.48
CA ASP A 110 -35.96 18.41 -53.67
C ASP A 110 -37.22 18.99 -52.99
N ASN A 111 -37.03 20.06 -52.22
CA ASN A 111 -38.02 21.01 -51.71
C ASN A 111 -38.81 20.48 -50.49
N ASP A 112 -38.12 19.75 -49.61
CA ASP A 112 -38.67 19.30 -48.32
C ASP A 112 -38.46 20.29 -47.16
N GLY A 113 -37.52 21.21 -47.32
CA GLY A 113 -37.20 22.26 -46.36
C GLY A 113 -35.86 22.10 -45.65
N TYR A 114 -35.18 20.95 -45.72
CA TYR A 114 -33.79 20.82 -45.27
C TYR A 114 -32.82 21.43 -46.30
N ASP A 115 -31.58 21.71 -45.88
CA ASP A 115 -30.53 22.19 -46.78
C ASP A 115 -29.68 21.02 -47.32
N ASP A 116 -29.20 21.13 -48.57
CA ASP A 116 -28.42 20.13 -49.31
C ASP A 116 -27.19 19.57 -48.55
N LEU A 117 -26.68 20.26 -47.50
CA LEU A 117 -25.52 19.85 -46.70
C LEU A 117 -25.88 19.11 -45.40
N SER A 118 -27.04 19.41 -44.80
CA SER A 118 -27.53 18.76 -43.57
C SER A 118 -28.41 17.54 -43.88
N ASP A 119 -29.17 17.62 -44.96
CA ASP A 119 -30.03 16.56 -45.49
C ASP A 119 -29.21 15.32 -45.88
N ASN A 120 -29.77 14.13 -45.62
CA ASN A 120 -29.13 12.84 -45.89
C ASN A 120 -29.75 12.11 -47.11
N CYS A 121 -30.79 12.68 -47.71
CA CYS A 121 -31.51 12.14 -48.86
C CYS A 121 -31.57 13.10 -50.09
N ASN A 122 -31.54 14.43 -49.92
CA ASN A 122 -31.20 15.58 -50.82
C ASN A 122 -31.44 15.54 -52.34
N THR A 123 -32.22 14.56 -52.78
CA THR A 123 -32.66 14.29 -54.15
C THR A 123 -34.00 13.55 -54.17
N ALA A 124 -34.62 13.34 -53.00
CA ALA A 124 -35.79 12.51 -52.75
C ALA A 124 -36.49 12.88 -51.42
N TYR A 125 -37.13 14.05 -51.39
CA TYR A 125 -38.08 14.61 -50.40
C TYR A 125 -38.44 13.68 -49.23
N GLY A 126 -38.17 14.14 -48.01
CA GLY A 126 -38.55 13.45 -46.79
C GLY A 126 -39.14 14.36 -45.71
N GLU A 127 -39.59 13.75 -44.62
CA GLU A 127 -40.11 14.47 -43.45
C GLU A 127 -39.40 14.02 -42.15
N SER A 128 -38.45 13.07 -42.24
CA SER A 128 -37.74 12.52 -41.10
C SER A 128 -36.78 13.52 -40.45
N TRP A 129 -36.82 13.58 -39.12
CA TRP A 129 -35.98 14.43 -38.28
C TRP A 129 -35.17 13.65 -37.23
N LEU A 130 -35.31 12.32 -37.19
CA LEU A 130 -34.56 11.37 -36.37
C LEU A 130 -33.91 10.28 -37.24
N GLY A 131 -32.73 9.80 -36.81
CA GLY A 131 -31.92 8.82 -37.53
C GLY A 131 -31.19 9.40 -38.75
N ARG A 132 -31.95 9.84 -39.75
CA ARG A 132 -31.49 10.62 -40.91
C ARG A 132 -32.39 11.85 -41.09
N LEU A 133 -31.84 12.95 -41.57
CA LEU A 133 -32.61 14.16 -41.91
C LEU A 133 -33.03 14.13 -43.39
N GLY A 134 -34.20 14.70 -43.70
CA GLY A 134 -34.73 14.86 -45.07
C GLY A 134 -35.08 13.55 -45.79
N CYS A 135 -35.26 12.45 -45.05
CA CYS A 135 -35.54 11.14 -45.61
C CYS A 135 -37.02 10.74 -45.44
N SER A 136 -37.44 9.76 -46.25
CA SER A 136 -38.76 9.13 -46.14
C SER A 136 -39.04 8.64 -44.72
N ASP A 137 -40.22 8.98 -44.23
CA ASP A 137 -40.85 8.65 -42.95
C ASP A 137 -42.33 8.48 -43.31
N PHE A 138 -42.84 7.25 -43.29
CA PHE A 138 -44.16 6.94 -43.86
C PHE A 138 -45.34 7.18 -42.91
N ASP A 139 -45.14 7.04 -41.60
CA ASP A 139 -46.21 7.16 -40.60
C ASP A 139 -46.09 8.40 -39.68
N GLN A 140 -45.03 9.20 -39.87
CA GLN A 140 -44.78 10.53 -39.29
C GLN A 140 -44.42 10.51 -37.79
N ASP A 141 -43.72 9.46 -37.34
CA ASP A 141 -43.12 9.38 -36.00
C ASP A 141 -41.80 10.20 -35.88
N GLY A 142 -41.16 10.49 -37.02
CA GLY A 142 -39.94 11.28 -37.14
C GLY A 142 -38.69 10.48 -37.54
N TRP A 143 -38.67 9.16 -37.40
CA TRP A 143 -37.55 8.31 -37.81
C TRP A 143 -37.58 8.02 -39.31
N SER A 144 -36.42 8.06 -39.95
CA SER A 144 -36.34 7.68 -41.36
C SER A 144 -36.59 6.18 -41.55
N ASP A 145 -37.41 5.79 -42.52
CA ASP A 145 -37.77 4.40 -42.86
C ASP A 145 -36.56 3.45 -42.92
N TYR A 146 -36.72 2.20 -42.44
CA TYR A 146 -35.80 1.11 -42.72
C TYR A 146 -35.65 0.89 -44.22
N SER A 147 -34.40 0.71 -44.67
CA SER A 147 -34.12 0.36 -46.06
C SER A 147 -32.90 -0.53 -46.21
N SER A 148 -32.78 -1.24 -47.34
CA SER A 148 -31.58 -2.02 -47.65
C SER A 148 -30.28 -1.18 -47.75
N SER A 149 -30.42 0.14 -47.83
CA SER A 149 -29.35 1.16 -47.78
C SER A 149 -29.08 1.70 -46.38
N TYR A 150 -30.06 1.62 -45.47
CA TYR A 150 -30.00 2.10 -44.09
C TYR A 150 -30.80 1.14 -43.19
N PRO A 151 -30.16 0.07 -42.68
CA PRO A 151 -30.83 -0.98 -41.91
C PRO A 151 -31.04 -0.62 -40.43
N PHE A 152 -30.89 0.67 -40.09
CA PHE A 152 -31.04 1.25 -38.75
C PHE A 152 -32.15 2.31 -38.71
N GLY A 153 -32.99 2.33 -39.73
CA GLY A 153 -34.22 3.13 -39.76
C GLY A 153 -35.38 2.38 -39.13
N ASP A 154 -36.52 3.05 -39.04
CA ASP A 154 -37.72 2.47 -38.46
C ASP A 154 -38.12 1.15 -39.15
N ILE A 155 -38.28 0.10 -38.35
CA ILE A 155 -38.61 -1.27 -38.80
C ILE A 155 -40.13 -1.44 -39.00
N PHE A 156 -40.95 -0.59 -38.39
CA PHE A 156 -42.38 -0.79 -38.17
C PHE A 156 -43.31 0.07 -39.04
N VAL A 157 -42.80 0.97 -39.90
CA VAL A 157 -43.29 1.82 -41.03
C VAL A 157 -44.78 2.00 -41.37
N ASP A 158 -45.69 1.24 -40.80
CA ASP A 158 -47.15 1.40 -40.79
C ASP A 158 -47.67 1.71 -39.35
N ASN A 159 -46.79 1.96 -38.37
CA ASN A 159 -47.12 2.07 -36.93
C ASN A 159 -46.19 3.02 -36.10
N TRP A 160 -46.45 4.32 -36.20
CA TRP A 160 -45.88 5.49 -35.49
C TRP A 160 -45.66 5.45 -33.96
N LYS A 161 -45.87 4.30 -33.30
CA LYS A 161 -45.60 4.07 -31.87
C LYS A 161 -44.42 3.16 -31.59
N GLN A 162 -43.88 2.53 -32.62
CA GLN A 162 -42.78 1.57 -32.56
C GLN A 162 -41.79 1.96 -33.66
N ALA A 163 -40.50 2.04 -33.33
CA ALA A 163 -39.44 2.34 -34.31
C ALA A 163 -38.43 1.18 -34.44
N PHE A 164 -38.18 0.48 -33.34
CA PHE A 164 -37.12 -0.53 -33.22
C PHE A 164 -37.64 -1.82 -32.60
N ASP A 165 -36.90 -2.90 -32.84
CA ASP A 165 -37.06 -4.23 -32.27
C ASP A 165 -35.68 -4.57 -31.71
N SER A 166 -35.42 -4.17 -30.45
CA SER A 166 -34.08 -4.13 -29.88
C SER A 166 -33.51 -5.50 -29.50
N ASP A 167 -34.34 -6.54 -29.39
CA ASP A 167 -33.91 -7.90 -29.05
C ASP A 167 -34.29 -8.99 -30.06
N GLY A 168 -35.19 -8.70 -31.02
CA GLY A 168 -35.57 -9.59 -32.11
C GLY A 168 -36.76 -10.50 -31.84
N ASP A 169 -37.58 -10.24 -30.80
CA ASP A 169 -38.79 -11.02 -30.51
C ASP A 169 -39.99 -10.67 -31.44
N SER A 170 -39.90 -9.56 -32.18
CA SER A 170 -40.88 -8.99 -33.12
C SER A 170 -42.10 -8.26 -32.52
N TYR A 171 -42.07 -7.94 -31.23
CA TYR A 171 -42.75 -6.77 -30.68
C TYR A 171 -41.78 -5.57 -30.70
N GLY A 172 -42.26 -4.38 -31.08
CA GLY A 172 -41.43 -3.19 -31.20
C GLY A 172 -41.36 -2.34 -29.93
N ASP A 173 -40.18 -1.84 -29.62
CA ASP A 173 -39.81 -0.97 -28.51
C ASP A 173 -40.78 0.22 -28.38
N ASN A 174 -41.66 0.23 -27.38
CA ASN A 174 -42.58 1.35 -27.14
C ASN A 174 -42.25 2.07 -25.83
N HIS A 175 -41.09 2.74 -25.79
CA HIS A 175 -40.63 3.52 -24.64
C HIS A 175 -40.25 5.00 -24.95
N GLY A 176 -40.57 5.48 -26.17
CA GLY A 176 -40.46 6.90 -26.56
C GLY A 176 -41.65 7.78 -26.11
N PRO A 177 -41.67 9.10 -26.41
CA PRO A 177 -42.73 10.01 -25.97
C PRO A 177 -44.16 9.65 -26.43
N ASP A 178 -44.26 8.94 -27.56
CA ASP A 178 -45.51 8.66 -28.28
C ASP A 178 -46.04 7.23 -28.05
N CYS A 179 -45.32 6.44 -27.25
CA CYS A 179 -45.49 5.00 -27.14
C CYS A 179 -46.76 4.51 -26.42
N CYS A 180 -47.35 5.34 -25.55
CA CYS A 180 -48.35 4.91 -24.56
C CYS A 180 -49.74 4.67 -25.17
N GLU A 181 -50.64 4.03 -24.41
CA GLU A 181 -52.07 4.23 -24.63
C GLU A 181 -52.42 5.72 -24.51
N THR A 182 -53.00 6.30 -25.56
CA THR A 182 -53.51 7.67 -25.53
C THR A 182 -55.01 7.66 -25.71
N TRP A 183 -55.70 8.65 -25.15
CA TRP A 183 -57.16 8.76 -25.27
C TRP A 183 -57.65 9.06 -26.71
N TYR A 184 -56.74 9.23 -27.67
CA TYR A 184 -57.02 9.37 -29.09
C TYR A 184 -57.10 8.02 -29.83
N ASP A 185 -56.33 7.01 -29.42
CA ASP A 185 -56.46 5.64 -29.94
C ASP A 185 -56.32 4.57 -28.85
N GLN A 186 -57.38 3.78 -28.74
CA GLN A 186 -57.57 2.66 -27.80
C GLN A 186 -57.57 1.30 -28.54
N ASN A 187 -57.10 1.24 -29.79
CA ASN A 187 -57.11 0.04 -30.64
C ASN A 187 -55.73 -0.36 -31.16
N ALA A 188 -54.75 0.56 -31.15
CA ALA A 188 -53.33 0.20 -31.24
C ALA A 188 -52.98 -0.83 -30.15
N ALA A 189 -52.14 -1.81 -30.50
CA ALA A 189 -51.57 -2.69 -29.48
C ALA A 189 -50.57 -1.89 -28.62
N PRO A 190 -50.42 -2.21 -27.32
CA PRO A 190 -49.18 -1.89 -26.62
C PRO A 190 -48.01 -2.59 -27.34
N GLY A 191 -46.87 -1.91 -27.40
CA GLY A 191 -45.63 -2.51 -27.91
C GLY A 191 -44.92 -3.31 -26.84
N ASP A 192 -43.60 -3.42 -26.97
CA ASP A 192 -42.79 -4.16 -26.02
C ASP A 192 -42.54 -3.39 -24.71
N GLU A 193 -43.06 -3.98 -23.63
CA GLU A 193 -42.88 -3.56 -22.24
C GLU A 193 -41.52 -3.97 -21.65
N PHE A 194 -40.82 -4.93 -22.29
CA PHE A 194 -39.47 -5.39 -21.93
C PHE A 194 -38.47 -5.36 -23.11
N PRO A 195 -38.13 -4.19 -23.74
CA PRO A 195 -37.33 -4.02 -24.99
C PRO A 195 -35.93 -4.66 -25.11
N TYR A 196 -35.51 -5.49 -24.16
CA TYR A 196 -34.20 -6.14 -24.10
C TYR A 196 -34.28 -7.61 -23.61
N ASN A 197 -35.47 -8.20 -23.52
CA ASN A 197 -35.69 -9.57 -23.07
C ASN A 197 -36.59 -10.36 -24.06
N PRO A 198 -36.02 -11.10 -25.04
CA PRO A 198 -36.74 -11.72 -26.16
C PRO A 198 -37.50 -13.01 -25.78
N ARG A 199 -38.06 -13.02 -24.57
CA ARG A 199 -38.99 -13.98 -24.01
C ARG A 199 -40.23 -13.29 -23.42
N GLN A 200 -40.23 -11.97 -23.27
CA GLN A 200 -41.22 -11.20 -22.53
C GLN A 200 -41.60 -9.95 -23.31
N TYR A 201 -42.89 -9.64 -23.37
CA TYR A 201 -43.39 -8.44 -24.06
C TYR A 201 -44.62 -7.82 -23.37
N ARG A 202 -44.90 -8.23 -22.13
CA ARG A 202 -46.08 -7.83 -21.36
C ARG A 202 -45.90 -8.09 -19.88
N ASP A 203 -46.37 -7.15 -19.09
CA ASP A 203 -46.78 -7.27 -17.70
C ASP A 203 -48.32 -7.01 -17.65
N TYR A 204 -49.07 -7.74 -16.81
CA TYR A 204 -50.54 -7.61 -16.73
C TYR A 204 -51.02 -6.86 -15.48
N ASP A 205 -50.29 -6.93 -14.36
CA ASP A 205 -50.68 -6.27 -13.10
C ASP A 205 -49.71 -5.15 -12.67
N GLY A 206 -48.57 -5.01 -13.35
CA GLY A 206 -47.69 -3.85 -13.33
C GLY A 206 -46.56 -3.92 -12.32
N ASP A 207 -46.09 -5.13 -11.98
CA ASP A 207 -45.10 -5.39 -10.93
C ASP A 207 -43.63 -5.47 -11.43
N GLY A 208 -43.42 -5.56 -12.74
CA GLY A 208 -42.11 -5.62 -13.40
C GLY A 208 -41.63 -7.02 -13.77
N TYR A 209 -42.44 -8.07 -13.60
CA TYR A 209 -42.15 -9.41 -14.10
C TYR A 209 -42.98 -9.78 -15.33
N GLY A 210 -42.37 -10.55 -16.24
CA GLY A 210 -42.95 -10.80 -17.55
C GLY A 210 -43.98 -11.94 -17.58
N ASP A 211 -45.16 -11.64 -18.09
CA ASP A 211 -46.37 -12.49 -18.14
C ASP A 211 -46.28 -13.62 -19.20
N ASN A 212 -45.24 -13.70 -20.03
CA ASN A 212 -45.24 -14.64 -21.15
C ASN A 212 -45.05 -16.11 -20.72
N SER A 213 -45.90 -16.98 -21.26
CA SER A 213 -45.93 -18.42 -20.96
C SER A 213 -44.79 -19.27 -21.55
N SER A 214 -43.87 -18.66 -22.32
CA SER A 214 -42.64 -19.32 -22.80
C SER A 214 -41.46 -19.19 -21.84
N ASP A 215 -41.54 -18.31 -20.84
CA ASP A 215 -40.56 -18.17 -19.78
C ASP A 215 -41.07 -18.85 -18.50
N PHE A 216 -40.23 -19.70 -17.93
CA PHE A 216 -40.52 -20.48 -16.72
C PHE A 216 -39.47 -20.23 -15.62
N ILE A 217 -38.57 -19.24 -15.82
CA ILE A 217 -37.39 -19.01 -14.98
C ILE A 217 -37.28 -17.53 -14.59
N THR A 218 -37.50 -16.62 -15.55
CA THR A 218 -37.46 -15.15 -15.34
C THR A 218 -38.81 -14.48 -15.60
N GLY A 219 -39.84 -15.28 -15.89
CA GLY A 219 -41.22 -14.82 -16.00
C GLY A 219 -41.96 -14.91 -14.68
N ASP A 220 -43.01 -14.10 -14.57
CA ASP A 220 -43.90 -14.03 -13.43
C ASP A 220 -44.55 -15.40 -13.12
N ALA A 221 -44.66 -15.74 -11.85
CA ALA A 221 -45.30 -16.94 -11.33
C ALA A 221 -46.74 -16.72 -10.83
N CYS A 222 -47.21 -15.47 -10.70
CA CYS A 222 -48.53 -15.08 -10.18
C CYS A 222 -49.47 -14.40 -11.21
N LYS A 223 -48.97 -13.57 -12.14
CA LYS A 223 -49.61 -13.13 -13.43
C LYS A 223 -50.86 -12.26 -13.38
N PHE A 224 -51.54 -12.21 -12.25
CA PHE A 224 -52.79 -11.48 -12.05
C PHE A 224 -52.93 -10.89 -10.65
N ASP A 225 -51.88 -11.00 -9.83
CA ASP A 225 -51.83 -10.79 -8.37
C ASP A 225 -50.46 -10.17 -7.97
N TYR A 226 -50.15 -8.98 -8.51
CA TYR A 226 -48.98 -8.09 -8.25
C TYR A 226 -48.10 -8.49 -7.06
N GLY A 227 -46.80 -8.66 -7.33
CA GLY A 227 -45.80 -9.05 -6.36
C GLY A 227 -44.62 -8.10 -6.17
N THR A 228 -43.71 -8.52 -5.30
CA THR A 228 -42.35 -7.99 -5.19
C THR A 228 -41.31 -9.07 -4.93
N SER A 229 -41.73 -10.33 -4.73
CA SER A 229 -40.80 -11.43 -4.49
C SER A 229 -39.87 -11.66 -5.68
N TYR A 230 -38.61 -11.93 -5.35
CA TYR A 230 -37.48 -12.10 -6.27
C TYR A 230 -36.58 -13.30 -5.91
N ARG A 231 -36.84 -13.98 -4.78
CA ARG A 231 -36.05 -15.11 -4.28
C ARG A 231 -36.57 -16.47 -4.73
N ASP A 232 -37.89 -16.66 -4.70
CA ASP A 232 -38.56 -17.94 -4.96
C ASP A 232 -39.50 -17.89 -6.18
N ARG A 233 -40.71 -17.35 -6.03
CA ARG A 233 -41.72 -17.24 -7.10
C ARG A 233 -41.76 -15.79 -7.56
N LEU A 234 -40.96 -15.46 -8.57
CA LEU A 234 -40.92 -14.12 -9.17
C LEU A 234 -42.33 -13.58 -9.43
N GLY A 235 -42.57 -12.31 -9.10
CA GLY A 235 -43.83 -11.62 -9.34
C GLY A 235 -44.99 -12.00 -8.40
N CYS A 236 -44.72 -12.72 -7.31
CA CYS A 236 -45.75 -13.05 -6.32
C CYS A 236 -45.76 -12.09 -5.13
N THR A 237 -46.93 -11.97 -4.49
CA THR A 237 -47.13 -11.19 -3.25
C THR A 237 -46.10 -11.58 -2.19
N ASP A 238 -45.49 -10.56 -1.62
CA ASP A 238 -44.48 -10.56 -0.56
C ASP A 238 -44.92 -9.45 0.41
N THR A 239 -45.33 -9.83 1.62
CA THR A 239 -46.06 -8.94 2.53
C THR A 239 -45.17 -7.92 3.26
N ASP A 240 -43.87 -8.21 3.43
CA ASP A 240 -42.97 -7.37 4.23
C ASP A 240 -41.69 -6.90 3.52
N GLY A 241 -41.36 -7.47 2.36
CA GLY A 241 -40.38 -6.96 1.40
C GLY A 241 -39.00 -7.63 1.44
N ASP A 242 -38.84 -8.81 2.05
CA ASP A 242 -37.54 -9.50 2.03
C ASP A 242 -37.17 -10.11 0.67
N GLY A 243 -38.17 -10.34 -0.20
CA GLY A 243 -38.04 -10.98 -1.50
C GLY A 243 -38.64 -12.37 -1.63
N SER A 244 -39.17 -12.95 -0.56
CA SER A 244 -39.76 -14.30 -0.54
C SER A 244 -41.29 -14.22 -0.63
N SER A 245 -41.92 -15.18 -1.32
CA SER A 245 -43.36 -15.09 -1.60
C SER A 245 -44.25 -15.69 -0.50
N ASP A 246 -45.34 -14.98 -0.20
CA ASP A 246 -46.35 -15.36 0.80
C ASP A 246 -46.85 -16.82 0.59
N PRO A 247 -46.99 -17.62 1.67
CA PRO A 247 -47.45 -18.99 1.59
C PRO A 247 -48.94 -19.09 1.19
N THR A 248 -49.19 -19.80 0.10
CA THR A 248 -50.51 -20.08 -0.49
C THR A 248 -50.96 -21.52 -0.23
N ASN A 249 -52.19 -21.86 -0.63
CA ASN A 249 -52.73 -23.23 -0.55
C ASN A 249 -51.96 -24.27 -1.41
N TYR A 250 -51.08 -23.82 -2.32
CA TYR A 250 -50.32 -24.69 -3.24
C TYR A 250 -48.80 -24.47 -3.17
N TRP A 251 -48.34 -23.43 -2.47
CA TRP A 251 -46.94 -23.07 -2.22
C TRP A 251 -46.80 -22.76 -0.74
N ASN A 252 -46.13 -23.61 0.03
CA ASN A 252 -45.99 -23.47 1.49
C ASN A 252 -44.52 -23.61 1.87
N SER A 253 -44.13 -23.38 3.12
CA SER A 253 -42.72 -23.37 3.55
C SER A 253 -41.96 -24.66 3.22
N SER A 254 -42.61 -25.83 3.30
CA SER A 254 -42.02 -27.11 2.86
C SER A 254 -41.80 -27.24 1.34
N LEU A 255 -42.13 -26.21 0.55
CA LEU A 255 -41.86 -26.08 -0.88
C LEU A 255 -40.97 -24.87 -1.20
N GLY A 256 -40.57 -24.06 -0.22
CA GLY A 256 -39.81 -22.82 -0.41
C GLY A 256 -40.66 -21.54 -0.47
N ALA A 257 -41.88 -21.55 0.09
CA ALA A 257 -42.57 -20.31 0.43
C ALA A 257 -41.99 -19.71 1.72
N ASP A 258 -42.23 -18.43 1.93
CA ASP A 258 -41.86 -17.76 3.17
C ASP A 258 -42.49 -18.42 4.43
N LEU A 259 -41.66 -18.60 5.45
CA LEU A 259 -42.01 -19.15 6.76
C LEU A 259 -42.50 -18.09 7.76
N TRP A 260 -42.09 -16.81 7.63
CA TRP A 260 -42.48 -15.71 8.52
C TRP A 260 -42.95 -14.44 7.78
N PRO A 261 -44.15 -14.43 7.14
CA PRO A 261 -44.67 -13.33 6.29
C PRO A 261 -45.16 -12.06 7.04
N ALA A 262 -44.35 -11.62 7.99
CA ALA A 262 -44.45 -10.37 8.75
C ALA A 262 -43.11 -9.97 9.42
N ASP A 263 -42.00 -10.65 9.10
CA ASP A 263 -40.65 -10.36 9.59
C ASP A 263 -39.69 -10.32 8.40
N SER A 264 -39.49 -9.12 7.84
CA SER A 264 -38.68 -8.84 6.64
C SER A 264 -37.18 -9.06 6.81
N THR A 265 -36.80 -9.93 7.73
CA THR A 265 -35.44 -10.35 8.01
C THR A 265 -35.27 -11.87 7.96
N GLN A 266 -36.34 -12.67 7.87
CA GLN A 266 -36.27 -14.13 7.90
C GLN A 266 -37.32 -14.81 7.03
N TRP A 267 -36.89 -15.66 6.10
CA TRP A 267 -37.75 -16.37 5.15
C TRP A 267 -37.75 -17.90 5.30
N ALA A 268 -36.72 -18.50 5.91
CA ALA A 268 -36.52 -19.95 5.97
C ALA A 268 -35.83 -20.43 7.25
N ASP A 269 -36.15 -21.68 7.62
CA ASP A 269 -35.59 -22.49 8.71
C ASP A 269 -35.24 -23.84 8.06
N SER A 270 -33.96 -24.02 7.72
CA SER A 270 -33.52 -25.11 6.84
C SER A 270 -33.33 -26.46 7.54
N ASP A 271 -33.14 -26.50 8.87
CA ASP A 271 -32.99 -27.76 9.63
C ASP A 271 -34.08 -28.02 10.71
N GLY A 272 -34.85 -27.00 11.09
CA GLY A 272 -36.01 -27.11 11.97
C GLY A 272 -35.75 -26.81 13.45
N ASP A 273 -34.64 -26.15 13.81
CA ASP A 273 -34.35 -25.76 15.19
C ASP A 273 -35.23 -24.57 15.68
N GLY A 274 -35.59 -23.65 14.77
CA GLY A 274 -36.43 -22.47 15.03
C GLY A 274 -35.70 -21.12 15.05
N PHE A 275 -34.41 -21.09 14.74
CA PHE A 275 -33.68 -19.91 14.25
C PHE A 275 -33.89 -19.81 12.72
N GLY A 276 -33.48 -18.71 12.10
CA GLY A 276 -33.73 -18.45 10.68
C GLY A 276 -32.47 -18.21 9.88
N ASP A 277 -32.40 -18.80 8.68
CA ASP A 277 -31.24 -18.94 7.80
C ASP A 277 -30.48 -17.63 7.47
N ASN A 278 -31.07 -16.45 7.75
CA ASN A 278 -30.42 -15.16 7.54
C ASN A 278 -29.57 -14.75 8.77
N GLY A 279 -28.32 -15.20 8.80
CA GLY A 279 -27.26 -14.77 9.74
C GLY A 279 -26.84 -13.29 9.64
N SER A 280 -27.76 -12.35 9.45
CA SER A 280 -27.47 -10.90 9.42
C SER A 280 -27.56 -10.28 10.81
N LYS A 281 -26.59 -9.44 11.22
CA LYS A 281 -26.53 -8.76 12.56
C LYS A 281 -27.75 -7.93 13.02
N ASN A 282 -28.79 -7.79 12.21
CA ASN A 282 -30.05 -7.12 12.58
C ASN A 282 -31.30 -7.99 12.30
N ALA A 283 -31.13 -9.27 11.96
CA ALA A 283 -32.25 -10.19 11.75
C ALA A 283 -32.87 -10.64 13.07
N THR A 284 -34.13 -11.07 13.02
CA THR A 284 -34.78 -11.72 14.15
C THR A 284 -34.27 -13.14 14.28
N ASN A 285 -33.71 -13.49 15.44
CA ASN A 285 -33.28 -14.86 15.78
C ASN A 285 -32.40 -15.52 14.68
N PRO A 286 -31.28 -14.89 14.27
CA PRO A 286 -30.42 -15.38 13.20
C PRO A 286 -29.83 -16.75 13.52
N ASP A 287 -29.76 -17.59 12.50
CA ASP A 287 -28.97 -18.82 12.48
C ASP A 287 -27.68 -18.59 11.67
N TYR A 288 -26.53 -18.89 12.28
CA TYR A 288 -25.22 -18.88 11.63
C TYR A 288 -24.77 -20.28 11.18
N PHE A 289 -25.52 -21.33 11.51
CA PHE A 289 -25.27 -22.73 11.14
C PHE A 289 -26.48 -23.43 10.46
N PRO A 290 -27.07 -22.91 9.35
CA PRO A 290 -28.42 -23.28 8.85
C PRO A 290 -28.63 -24.70 8.27
N ASN A 291 -27.79 -25.65 8.65
CA ASN A 291 -27.85 -27.06 8.26
C ASN A 291 -27.54 -27.98 9.46
N ASN A 292 -27.40 -27.45 10.68
CA ASN A 292 -26.91 -28.14 11.86
C ASN A 292 -27.66 -27.73 13.14
N ILE A 293 -28.87 -28.28 13.30
CA ILE A 293 -29.82 -28.17 14.42
C ILE A 293 -29.22 -28.19 15.85
N ALA A 294 -27.96 -28.61 16.04
CA ALA A 294 -27.25 -28.58 17.31
C ALA A 294 -26.63 -27.22 17.67
N ALA A 295 -26.47 -26.30 16.71
CA ALA A 295 -25.84 -24.99 16.85
C ALA A 295 -26.69 -23.93 16.11
N ALA A 296 -26.63 -22.67 16.54
CA ALA A 296 -27.36 -21.58 15.87
C ALA A 296 -26.76 -20.18 16.13
N GLN A 297 -26.31 -19.94 17.37
CA GLN A 297 -25.73 -18.67 17.80
C GLN A 297 -24.22 -18.65 17.66
N ASP A 298 -23.73 -17.60 17.00
CA ASP A 298 -22.35 -17.16 16.86
C ASP A 298 -22.40 -15.63 17.03
N SER A 299 -21.74 -15.09 18.06
CA SER A 299 -21.89 -13.69 18.47
C SER A 299 -20.94 -12.72 17.73
N ASP A 300 -19.92 -13.21 17.03
CA ASP A 300 -18.91 -12.37 16.38
C ASP A 300 -18.58 -12.74 14.92
N GLU A 301 -19.11 -13.87 14.42
CA GLU A 301 -19.11 -14.42 13.05
C GLU A 301 -17.83 -15.17 12.63
N ASP A 302 -17.23 -15.94 13.55
CA ASP A 302 -16.01 -16.72 13.25
C ASP A 302 -16.24 -18.19 12.82
N GLY A 303 -17.45 -18.73 13.06
CA GLY A 303 -17.81 -20.11 12.75
C GLY A 303 -17.73 -21.10 13.90
N TYR A 304 -17.47 -20.67 15.13
CA TYR A 304 -17.59 -21.47 16.35
C TYR A 304 -18.82 -21.04 17.17
N PRO A 305 -19.76 -21.95 17.49
CA PRO A 305 -20.98 -21.56 18.20
C PRO A 305 -20.74 -21.18 19.68
N ASP A 306 -21.34 -20.05 20.10
CA ASP A 306 -21.43 -19.59 21.50
C ASP A 306 -21.89 -20.72 22.44
N THR A 307 -22.92 -21.44 22.01
CA THR A 307 -23.60 -22.52 22.75
C THR A 307 -24.29 -23.49 21.80
N PHE A 308 -24.42 -24.75 22.23
CA PHE A 308 -25.27 -25.73 21.57
C PHE A 308 -26.74 -25.56 21.97
N THR A 309 -27.65 -25.87 21.04
CA THR A 309 -29.11 -25.78 21.19
C THR A 309 -29.68 -26.89 22.09
N ASP A 310 -30.97 -26.78 22.43
CA ASP A 310 -31.74 -27.83 23.13
C ASP A 310 -31.85 -29.15 22.33
N TYR A 311 -31.47 -29.18 21.03
CA TYR A 311 -31.48 -30.38 20.19
C TYR A 311 -30.14 -31.12 20.13
N TYR A 312 -29.07 -30.57 20.72
CA TYR A 312 -27.78 -31.25 20.77
C TYR A 312 -27.82 -32.51 21.63
N ASN A 313 -27.36 -33.63 21.06
CA ASN A 313 -27.43 -34.96 21.65
C ASN A 313 -26.06 -35.54 22.04
N GLY A 314 -24.98 -34.77 21.88
CA GLY A 314 -23.60 -35.22 22.11
C GLY A 314 -22.89 -35.81 20.89
N SER A 315 -23.54 -35.87 19.72
CA SER A 315 -22.93 -36.39 18.49
C SER A 315 -23.42 -35.77 17.17
N ASN A 316 -24.42 -34.90 17.18
CA ASN A 316 -25.01 -34.25 15.99
C ASN A 316 -24.50 -32.81 15.76
N ALA A 317 -23.36 -32.43 16.31
CA ALA A 317 -22.73 -31.13 16.04
C ALA A 317 -21.77 -31.17 14.83
N ASP A 318 -21.63 -32.33 14.17
CA ASP A 318 -20.84 -32.59 12.95
C ASP A 318 -19.38 -32.09 12.93
N GLY A 319 -18.81 -31.82 14.11
CA GLY A 319 -17.42 -31.40 14.31
C GLY A 319 -17.27 -30.06 15.04
N LEU A 320 -18.33 -29.23 15.08
CA LEU A 320 -18.32 -27.93 15.75
C LEU A 320 -17.89 -28.07 17.21
N GLN A 321 -17.02 -27.17 17.65
CA GLN A 321 -16.62 -26.98 19.05
C GLN A 321 -17.28 -25.71 19.59
N ILE A 322 -17.52 -25.66 20.90
CA ILE A 322 -17.98 -24.43 21.54
C ILE A 322 -16.82 -23.43 21.60
N ASP A 323 -17.11 -22.19 21.23
CA ASP A 323 -16.16 -21.09 21.33
C ASP A 323 -15.76 -20.79 22.80
N GLY A 324 -14.48 -20.49 23.00
CA GLY A 324 -13.91 -20.02 24.26
C GLY A 324 -13.95 -18.49 24.44
N CYS A 325 -14.23 -17.71 23.39
CA CYS A 325 -14.09 -16.26 23.35
C CYS A 325 -15.29 -15.47 22.74
N PRO A 326 -16.59 -15.66 23.14
CA PRO A 326 -17.78 -15.37 22.27
C PRO A 326 -18.20 -13.90 22.06
N LEU A 327 -17.21 -13.03 21.88
CA LEU A 327 -17.28 -11.60 21.57
C LEU A 327 -16.01 -11.11 20.82
N VAL A 328 -15.10 -12.02 20.42
CA VAL A 328 -13.74 -11.76 19.91
C VAL A 328 -13.34 -12.83 18.87
N ALA A 329 -14.04 -12.83 17.73
CA ALA A 329 -13.85 -13.69 16.57
C ALA A 329 -12.39 -14.10 16.31
N GLY A 330 -12.15 -15.40 16.13
CA GLY A 330 -10.83 -15.95 15.88
C GLY A 330 -10.80 -17.32 15.22
N ASN A 331 -9.65 -17.97 15.29
CA ASN A 331 -9.38 -19.22 14.60
C ASN A 331 -8.51 -20.20 15.40
N SER A 332 -8.17 -19.87 16.65
CA SER A 332 -7.41 -20.77 17.51
C SER A 332 -8.12 -22.13 17.64
N SER A 333 -7.35 -23.18 17.91
CA SER A 333 -7.85 -24.45 18.41
C SER A 333 -7.20 -24.90 19.73
N ASN A 334 -6.20 -24.15 20.22
CA ASN A 334 -5.41 -24.48 21.39
C ASN A 334 -5.29 -23.29 22.38
N PRO A 335 -5.62 -23.47 23.69
CA PRO A 335 -6.34 -24.60 24.28
C PRO A 335 -7.87 -24.50 24.09
N TYR A 336 -8.34 -23.43 23.46
CA TYR A 336 -9.75 -23.15 23.18
C TYR A 336 -9.94 -22.88 21.68
N TYR A 337 -11.17 -23.09 21.22
CA TYR A 337 -11.59 -22.75 19.87
C TYR A 337 -12.13 -21.31 19.84
N GLY A 338 -12.12 -20.66 18.68
CA GLY A 338 -12.71 -19.33 18.41
C GLY A 338 -12.09 -18.13 19.13
N CYS A 339 -10.96 -18.30 19.81
CA CYS A 339 -10.18 -17.16 20.29
C CYS A 339 -9.28 -16.60 19.17
N LEU A 340 -9.03 -15.29 19.24
CA LEU A 340 -8.08 -14.61 18.34
C LEU A 340 -6.72 -15.32 18.34
N ASP A 341 -6.26 -15.60 17.12
CA ASP A 341 -5.02 -16.27 16.73
C ASP A 341 -4.53 -15.47 15.51
N SER A 342 -3.57 -14.59 15.75
CA SER A 342 -3.20 -13.49 14.85
C SER A 342 -2.27 -13.88 13.68
N ASP A 343 -1.69 -15.08 13.68
CA ASP A 343 -0.81 -15.57 12.61
C ASP A 343 -1.17 -16.96 12.03
N GLY A 344 -1.99 -17.76 12.72
CA GLY A 344 -2.55 -19.02 12.25
C GLY A 344 -1.87 -20.29 12.78
N ASP A 345 -1.04 -20.20 13.82
CA ASP A 345 -0.35 -21.38 14.41
C ASP A 345 -1.30 -22.33 15.20
N ASN A 346 -2.55 -21.91 15.44
CA ASN A 346 -3.62 -22.54 16.24
C ASN A 346 -3.68 -22.16 17.73
N TYR A 347 -2.71 -21.44 18.27
CA TYR A 347 -2.72 -20.96 19.65
C TYR A 347 -3.35 -19.56 19.72
N ARG A 348 -3.99 -19.25 20.84
CA ARG A 348 -4.62 -17.93 21.04
C ARG A 348 -3.57 -16.86 21.45
N ASP A 349 -3.73 -15.62 20.98
CA ASP A 349 -2.89 -14.45 21.34
C ASP A 349 -2.76 -14.20 22.87
N ILE A 350 -3.72 -14.70 23.67
CA ILE A 350 -3.78 -14.47 25.11
C ILE A 350 -2.88 -15.47 25.85
N TYR A 351 -1.58 -15.17 25.88
CA TYR A 351 -0.57 -15.88 26.68
C TYR A 351 -0.85 -15.78 28.19
N THR A 352 -0.64 -16.89 28.89
CA THR A 352 -0.74 -17.01 30.35
C THR A 352 0.24 -18.07 30.85
N PHE A 353 0.93 -17.79 31.96
CA PHE A 353 1.93 -18.68 32.57
C PHE A 353 2.05 -18.41 34.08
N ASP A 354 2.57 -19.38 34.83
CA ASP A 354 3.07 -19.22 36.20
C ASP A 354 4.60 -19.01 36.16
N ILE A 355 5.18 -18.30 37.12
CA ILE A 355 6.65 -18.21 37.27
C ILE A 355 7.10 -19.12 38.41
N ASN A 356 8.04 -20.03 38.14
CA ASN A 356 8.67 -20.87 39.16
C ASN A 356 9.60 -20.01 40.05
N PRO A 357 9.38 -19.94 41.38
CA PRO A 357 10.13 -19.06 42.26
C PRO A 357 11.55 -19.57 42.61
N ASP A 358 11.87 -20.84 42.32
CA ASP A 358 13.17 -21.45 42.59
C ASP A 358 14.10 -21.43 41.36
N THR A 359 13.55 -21.40 40.13
CA THR A 359 14.33 -21.35 38.86
C THR A 359 14.18 -20.04 38.08
N GLY A 360 13.09 -19.29 38.25
CA GLY A 360 12.75 -18.09 37.47
C GLY A 360 11.97 -18.37 36.17
N LEU A 361 11.90 -19.63 35.73
CA LEU A 361 11.30 -20.04 34.46
C LEU A 361 9.76 -19.96 34.45
N ARG A 362 9.18 -19.90 33.25
CA ARG A 362 7.73 -19.84 32.98
C ARG A 362 7.15 -21.25 32.81
N GLU A 363 6.30 -21.65 33.75
CA GLU A 363 5.61 -22.95 33.78
C GLU A 363 4.10 -22.79 33.50
N ASN A 364 3.39 -23.91 33.28
CA ASN A 364 1.94 -23.94 33.01
C ASN A 364 1.48 -23.02 31.86
N GLN A 365 2.36 -22.82 30.87
CA GLN A 365 2.15 -21.96 29.70
C GLN A 365 0.87 -22.34 28.92
N SER A 366 0.12 -21.33 28.48
CA SER A 366 -1.18 -21.49 27.80
C SER A 366 -1.55 -20.25 26.98
N GLY A 367 -1.90 -20.46 25.71
CA GLY A 367 -1.89 -19.40 24.70
C GLY A 367 -0.50 -19.22 24.13
N ASP A 368 -0.34 -18.26 23.23
CA ASP A 368 0.84 -18.03 22.42
C ASP A 368 1.70 -16.85 22.94
N ALA A 369 3.00 -17.09 23.09
CA ALA A 369 4.00 -16.09 23.48
C ALA A 369 4.35 -15.06 22.39
N PHE A 370 4.17 -15.39 21.10
CA PHE A 370 4.58 -14.56 19.95
C PHE A 370 3.48 -14.38 18.89
N PRO A 371 2.42 -13.57 19.12
CA PRO A 371 1.21 -13.44 18.25
C PRO A 371 1.37 -12.93 16.82
N PHE A 372 2.58 -12.95 16.26
CA PHE A 372 2.91 -12.56 14.90
C PHE A 372 4.04 -13.46 14.30
N ASN A 373 4.31 -14.63 14.87
CA ASN A 373 5.33 -15.60 14.44
C ASN A 373 4.75 -17.04 14.48
N PRO A 374 4.16 -17.55 13.38
CA PRO A 374 3.42 -18.81 13.35
C PRO A 374 4.31 -20.07 13.46
N GLN A 375 5.57 -19.90 13.83
CA GLN A 375 6.53 -20.96 14.09
C GLN A 375 7.05 -20.97 15.54
N GLN A 376 6.59 -20.06 16.42
CA GLN A 376 7.03 -19.96 17.81
C GLN A 376 5.86 -19.59 18.73
N TRP A 377 5.57 -20.41 19.75
CA TRP A 377 4.44 -20.16 20.66
C TRP A 377 4.74 -20.35 22.16
N THR A 378 5.96 -20.78 22.52
CA THR A 378 6.44 -20.86 23.91
C THR A 378 7.74 -20.11 24.11
N ASP A 379 7.86 -19.51 25.29
CA ASP A 379 8.94 -18.62 25.76
C ASP A 379 9.18 -19.02 27.22
N THR A 380 10.18 -19.88 27.47
CA THR A 380 10.28 -20.59 28.77
C THR A 380 11.14 -19.89 29.81
N ASP A 381 12.24 -19.22 29.48
CA ASP A 381 12.99 -18.41 30.46
C ASP A 381 12.56 -16.94 30.51
N GLY A 382 12.01 -16.43 29.41
CA GLY A 382 11.35 -15.15 29.36
C GLY A 382 12.06 -14.04 28.59
N ASP A 383 13.09 -14.33 27.80
CA ASP A 383 13.95 -13.33 27.16
C ASP A 383 13.39 -12.71 25.85
N GLY A 384 12.52 -13.43 25.14
CA GLY A 384 11.93 -13.01 23.87
C GLY A 384 12.37 -13.79 22.64
N PHE A 385 13.02 -14.95 22.78
CA PHE A 385 13.21 -15.95 21.72
C PHE A 385 12.35 -17.19 21.99
N GLY A 386 12.04 -17.97 20.94
CA GLY A 386 11.02 -19.03 21.02
C GLY A 386 11.62 -20.43 21.18
N ASP A 387 11.06 -21.24 22.08
CA ASP A 387 11.66 -22.55 22.42
C ASP A 387 11.63 -23.57 21.25
N PHE A 388 10.82 -23.35 20.20
CA PHE A 388 10.61 -24.33 19.14
C PHE A 388 11.77 -24.32 18.12
N GLN A 389 12.70 -25.26 18.32
CA GLN A 389 13.98 -25.39 17.60
C GLN A 389 13.89 -25.48 16.05
N SER A 390 12.71 -25.75 15.49
CA SER A 390 12.49 -25.82 14.04
C SER A 390 11.71 -24.63 13.48
N GLY A 391 11.51 -23.58 14.28
CA GLY A 391 10.88 -22.32 13.88
C GLY A 391 11.87 -21.18 13.66
N ASP A 392 11.41 -20.11 13.04
CA ASP A 392 12.25 -18.94 12.77
C ASP A 392 12.70 -18.29 14.08
N ASN A 393 13.98 -17.91 14.16
CA ASN A 393 14.61 -17.27 15.32
C ASN A 393 14.39 -18.02 16.65
N ALA A 394 14.48 -19.36 16.60
CA ALA A 394 14.42 -20.20 17.78
C ALA A 394 15.55 -19.87 18.78
N ASP A 395 15.24 -19.98 20.06
CA ASP A 395 16.21 -19.89 21.15
C ASP A 395 17.08 -21.15 21.19
N VAL A 396 18.40 -20.98 21.11
CA VAL A 396 19.39 -22.07 21.22
C VAL A 396 19.63 -22.46 22.70
N CYS A 397 19.21 -21.61 23.64
CA CYS A 397 19.34 -21.79 25.09
C CYS A 397 18.00 -21.72 25.91
N PRO A 398 16.92 -22.50 25.62
CA PRO A 398 15.53 -22.36 26.17
C PRO A 398 15.27 -22.37 27.69
N GLN A 399 16.30 -22.25 28.53
CA GLN A 399 16.25 -22.24 29.99
C GLN A 399 17.22 -21.18 30.59
N VAL A 400 17.90 -20.37 29.77
CA VAL A 400 19.01 -19.47 30.15
C VAL A 400 18.99 -18.17 29.32
N ALA A 401 18.03 -17.31 29.64
CA ALA A 401 17.75 -16.01 29.03
C ALA A 401 18.97 -15.22 28.52
N GLY A 402 18.93 -14.83 27.24
CA GLY A 402 20.02 -14.16 26.54
C GLY A 402 19.56 -13.10 25.53
N VAL A 403 20.14 -13.11 24.33
CA VAL A 403 20.02 -12.03 23.33
C VAL A 403 20.14 -12.51 21.88
N ILE A 404 19.79 -11.63 20.92
CA ILE A 404 19.79 -11.90 19.47
C ILE A 404 21.17 -12.32 18.90
N ASN A 405 22.26 -11.85 19.51
CA ASN A 405 23.64 -12.17 19.14
C ASN A 405 24.36 -12.83 20.33
N GLY A 406 23.75 -13.86 20.93
CA GLY A 406 24.38 -14.64 22.00
C GLY A 406 25.60 -15.40 21.52
N THR A 407 26.57 -15.63 22.41
CA THR A 407 27.87 -16.21 22.04
C THR A 407 27.77 -17.66 21.57
N PHE A 408 26.75 -18.39 22.03
CA PHE A 408 26.44 -19.77 21.60
C PHE A 408 25.25 -19.87 20.62
N GLY A 409 24.69 -18.74 20.17
CA GLY A 409 23.53 -18.70 19.29
C GLY A 409 22.50 -17.64 19.68
N MET A 410 21.41 -17.55 18.92
CA MET A 410 20.29 -16.65 19.23
C MET A 410 19.58 -17.11 20.51
N GLY A 411 19.23 -16.16 21.39
CA GLY A 411 18.62 -16.44 22.71
C GLY A 411 19.61 -16.92 23.78
N CYS A 412 20.82 -17.35 23.40
CA CYS A 412 21.89 -17.58 24.38
C CYS A 412 22.46 -16.26 24.96
N PRO A 413 23.08 -16.28 26.14
CA PRO A 413 23.73 -15.10 26.72
C PRO A 413 24.86 -14.52 25.84
N LEU A 414 25.05 -13.20 25.93
CA LEU A 414 26.30 -12.57 25.51
C LEU A 414 27.38 -12.83 26.57
N ILE A 415 28.52 -13.30 26.10
CA ILE A 415 29.73 -13.54 26.90
C ILE A 415 30.83 -12.67 26.27
N ASP A 416 31.53 -11.85 27.07
CA ASP A 416 32.52 -10.90 26.55
C ASP A 416 33.80 -11.64 26.12
N GLY A 417 33.91 -11.89 24.81
CA GLY A 417 35.04 -12.60 24.16
C GLY A 417 36.38 -11.86 24.19
N ASN A 418 36.58 -10.92 25.12
CA ASN A 418 37.82 -10.20 25.31
C ASN A 418 38.71 -10.93 26.33
N ASP A 419 39.91 -11.29 25.87
CA ASP A 419 41.01 -11.95 26.58
C ASP A 419 42.16 -10.93 26.71
N ASP A 420 42.49 -10.51 27.93
CA ASP A 420 43.45 -9.43 28.20
C ASP A 420 44.93 -9.85 28.11
N ASP A 421 45.27 -11.15 28.14
CA ASP A 421 46.67 -11.62 28.10
C ASP A 421 47.04 -12.62 26.99
N GLY A 422 46.04 -13.17 26.31
CA GLY A 422 46.14 -13.94 25.07
C GLY A 422 46.41 -15.43 25.29
N ASP A 423 45.74 -16.05 26.26
CA ASP A 423 45.83 -17.49 26.55
C ASP A 423 44.64 -18.32 26.04
N PHE A 424 43.66 -17.66 25.41
CA PHE A 424 42.40 -18.20 24.88
C PHE A 424 41.31 -18.52 25.90
N VAL A 425 41.46 -18.16 27.17
CA VAL A 425 40.34 -18.06 28.13
C VAL A 425 39.95 -16.59 28.30
N ILE A 426 38.64 -16.35 28.33
CA ILE A 426 38.05 -15.01 28.38
C ILE A 426 38.11 -14.41 29.78
N ASN A 427 38.19 -13.08 29.89
CA ASN A 427 38.29 -12.33 31.15
C ASN A 427 37.19 -12.64 32.19
N GLU A 428 36.05 -13.19 31.76
CA GLU A 428 34.90 -13.51 32.64
C GLU A 428 34.97 -14.93 33.24
N GLU A 429 35.76 -15.83 32.65
CA GLU A 429 35.96 -17.22 33.10
C GLU A 429 37.40 -17.52 33.58
N ASP A 430 38.36 -16.69 33.18
CA ASP A 430 39.76 -16.76 33.59
C ASP A 430 39.99 -16.44 35.08
N LEU A 431 40.72 -17.33 35.76
CA LEU A 431 41.12 -17.22 37.17
C LEU A 431 42.61 -16.82 37.34
N CYS A 432 43.33 -16.67 36.24
CA CYS A 432 44.78 -16.51 36.12
C CYS A 432 45.26 -15.33 35.22
N PRO A 433 44.66 -14.10 35.26
CA PRO A 433 44.75 -13.00 34.25
C PRO A 433 46.10 -12.28 34.07
N ASN A 434 47.21 -13.00 34.18
CA ASN A 434 48.56 -12.62 33.77
C ASN A 434 49.31 -13.87 33.24
N THR A 435 48.62 -14.80 32.57
CA THR A 435 49.23 -15.93 31.87
C THR A 435 50.17 -15.41 30.78
N GLN A 436 51.19 -16.20 30.44
CA GLN A 436 52.11 -15.82 29.37
C GLN A 436 51.60 -16.32 28.02
N THR A 437 51.08 -15.40 27.20
CA THR A 437 50.65 -15.58 25.81
C THR A 437 51.40 -16.72 25.07
N GLY A 438 50.67 -17.74 24.63
CA GLY A 438 51.24 -18.91 23.94
C GLY A 438 51.73 -20.07 24.82
N LEU A 439 51.33 -20.11 26.09
CA LEU A 439 51.30 -21.33 26.91
C LEU A 439 49.95 -22.04 26.76
N THR A 440 49.89 -23.33 27.08
CA THR A 440 48.64 -24.10 27.13
C THR A 440 48.04 -24.03 28.53
N VAL A 441 46.76 -23.67 28.62
CA VAL A 441 46.01 -23.48 29.87
C VAL A 441 44.92 -24.54 30.08
N ASN A 442 44.40 -24.63 31.31
CA ASN A 442 43.15 -25.32 31.61
C ASN A 442 41.93 -24.43 31.31
N LEU A 443 40.73 -24.95 31.55
CA LEU A 443 39.46 -24.23 31.37
C LEU A 443 39.33 -22.99 32.27
N GLU A 444 40.18 -22.87 33.29
CA GLU A 444 40.25 -21.76 34.24
C GLU A 444 41.35 -20.72 33.91
N GLY A 445 41.94 -20.74 32.70
CA GLY A 445 42.98 -19.78 32.26
C GLY A 445 44.36 -19.95 32.92
N CYS A 446 44.56 -21.01 33.70
CA CYS A 446 45.83 -21.26 34.38
C CYS A 446 46.73 -22.21 33.58
N ALA A 447 47.89 -21.72 33.16
CA ALA A 447 48.96 -22.56 32.62
C ALA A 447 49.55 -23.47 33.73
N LEU A 448 50.11 -24.62 33.34
CA LEU A 448 50.70 -25.61 34.27
C LEU A 448 51.82 -25.04 35.17
N ASN A 449 52.47 -23.93 34.80
CA ASN A 449 53.47 -23.23 35.62
C ASN A 449 52.86 -22.23 36.62
N GLN A 450 51.54 -22.06 36.64
CA GLN A 450 50.77 -21.27 37.60
C GLN A 450 49.94 -22.15 38.56
N LEU A 451 49.66 -23.40 38.17
CA LEU A 451 49.03 -24.43 39.00
C LEU A 451 50.05 -25.10 39.96
N ASP A 452 49.57 -25.54 41.12
CA ASP A 452 50.26 -26.30 42.17
C ASP A 452 49.18 -27.19 42.82
N SER A 453 48.96 -28.36 42.22
CA SER A 453 47.76 -29.19 42.45
C SER A 453 47.75 -29.93 43.80
N ASP A 454 48.92 -30.22 44.39
CA ASP A 454 49.03 -30.90 45.69
C ASP A 454 49.46 -30.01 46.87
N LEU A 455 49.91 -28.77 46.58
CA LEU A 455 50.34 -27.75 47.53
C LEU A 455 51.65 -28.09 48.28
N ASP A 456 52.58 -28.80 47.63
CA ASP A 456 53.96 -28.95 48.08
C ASP A 456 54.83 -27.69 47.85
N GLY A 457 54.51 -26.88 46.83
CA GLY A 457 55.24 -25.67 46.44
C GLY A 457 56.11 -25.77 45.17
N VAL A 458 56.00 -26.84 44.38
CA VAL A 458 56.43 -26.94 42.98
C VAL A 458 55.18 -26.84 42.09
N SER A 459 55.29 -26.19 40.92
CA SER A 459 54.16 -26.07 40.00
C SER A 459 54.04 -27.28 39.08
N ASP A 460 52.82 -27.59 38.63
CA ASP A 460 52.47 -28.79 37.85
C ASP A 460 53.32 -28.98 36.57
N ALA A 461 53.88 -27.89 36.00
CA ALA A 461 54.81 -27.94 34.86
C ALA A 461 56.24 -28.41 35.19
N ASP A 462 56.70 -28.25 36.43
CA ASP A 462 58.03 -28.65 36.92
C ASP A 462 57.93 -29.86 37.89
N ASP A 463 56.73 -30.22 38.35
CA ASP A 463 56.48 -31.37 39.22
C ASP A 463 56.44 -32.70 38.45
N VAL A 464 56.99 -33.75 39.08
CA VAL A 464 57.03 -35.13 38.58
C VAL A 464 56.35 -36.08 39.57
N CYS A 465 55.73 -35.57 40.63
CA CYS A 465 55.06 -36.35 41.68
C CYS A 465 53.72 -35.70 42.14
N PRO A 466 52.67 -35.60 41.29
CA PRO A 466 51.48 -34.74 41.47
C PRO A 466 50.45 -35.20 42.52
N SER A 467 50.92 -35.77 43.62
CA SER A 467 50.15 -36.32 44.74
C SER A 467 51.05 -36.53 45.97
N THR A 468 52.03 -35.65 46.15
CA THR A 468 52.82 -35.51 47.37
C THR A 468 51.97 -34.94 48.50
N PHE A 469 52.31 -35.25 49.76
CA PHE A 469 51.56 -34.73 50.89
C PHE A 469 51.96 -33.27 51.19
N PRO A 470 51.01 -32.31 51.20
CA PRO A 470 51.34 -30.91 51.42
C PRO A 470 52.11 -30.70 52.74
N GLN A 471 53.19 -29.92 52.64
CA GLN A 471 54.19 -29.64 53.68
C GLN A 471 55.26 -30.74 53.95
N ASP A 472 55.32 -31.86 53.22
CA ASP A 472 56.48 -32.76 53.31
C ASP A 472 57.73 -32.17 52.60
N PRO A 473 58.97 -32.57 52.95
CA PRO A 473 60.17 -32.01 52.33
C PRO A 473 60.47 -32.63 50.97
N VAL A 474 60.16 -31.89 49.91
CA VAL A 474 60.33 -32.29 48.50
C VAL A 474 61.68 -31.87 47.92
N ASP A 475 61.96 -32.27 46.68
CA ASP A 475 63.11 -31.77 45.91
C ASP A 475 62.64 -30.90 44.72
N PRO A 476 63.51 -30.44 43.80
CA PRO A 476 63.11 -29.53 42.71
C PRO A 476 62.11 -30.09 41.68
N ASN A 477 61.58 -31.30 41.89
CA ASN A 477 60.69 -32.04 41.00
C ASN A 477 59.42 -32.50 41.76
N GLY A 478 59.05 -31.83 42.86
CA GLY A 478 57.96 -32.13 43.83
C GLY A 478 58.08 -33.48 44.56
N CYS A 479 58.90 -34.39 44.08
CA CYS A 479 59.00 -35.72 44.64
C CYS A 479 59.56 -35.76 46.07
N SER A 480 58.76 -36.24 47.04
CA SER A 480 59.24 -36.46 48.42
C SER A 480 60.37 -37.50 48.49
N GLN A 481 61.00 -37.64 49.67
CA GLN A 481 61.98 -38.70 49.91
C GLN A 481 61.36 -40.12 49.83
N VAL A 482 60.04 -40.25 49.96
CA VAL A 482 59.35 -41.56 50.01
C VAL A 482 59.01 -42.07 48.60
N GLN A 483 58.35 -41.26 47.75
CA GLN A 483 57.96 -41.67 46.39
C GLN A 483 59.17 -42.19 45.57
N ARG A 484 60.31 -41.51 45.65
CA ARG A 484 61.56 -41.86 44.91
C ARG A 484 62.28 -43.13 45.36
N GLN A 485 61.60 -44.00 46.10
CA GLN A 485 62.12 -45.28 46.61
C GLN A 485 61.07 -46.39 46.57
N ILE A 486 59.92 -46.17 45.91
CA ILE A 486 58.88 -47.18 45.69
C ILE A 486 58.94 -47.62 44.22
N ASP A 487 58.86 -48.94 44.06
CA ASP A 487 58.92 -49.75 42.84
C ASP A 487 57.97 -50.91 43.17
N THR A 488 56.70 -50.74 42.76
CA THR A 488 55.56 -51.50 43.29
C THR A 488 55.37 -52.86 42.61
N ASP A 489 55.63 -52.97 41.31
CA ASP A 489 55.52 -54.21 40.54
C ASP A 489 56.86 -54.97 40.39
N SER A 490 58.00 -54.30 40.64
CA SER A 490 59.37 -54.81 40.49
C SER A 490 59.85 -55.01 39.04
N ASP A 491 59.39 -54.18 38.09
CA ASP A 491 59.92 -54.16 36.71
C ASP A 491 61.34 -53.56 36.63
N GLY A 492 61.62 -52.49 37.40
CA GLY A 492 62.89 -51.77 37.46
C GLY A 492 62.81 -50.24 37.24
N ILE A 493 61.64 -49.71 36.91
CA ILE A 493 61.27 -48.30 37.01
C ILE A 493 60.78 -48.02 38.45
N TYR A 494 60.57 -46.75 38.81
CA TYR A 494 59.99 -46.36 40.10
C TYR A 494 58.59 -45.80 39.84
N ASP A 495 57.63 -45.99 40.76
CA ASP A 495 56.20 -45.65 40.59
C ASP A 495 55.95 -44.22 40.04
N TYR A 496 56.84 -43.26 40.33
CA TYR A 496 56.73 -41.86 39.89
C TYR A 496 57.30 -41.58 38.48
N LEU A 497 57.79 -42.62 37.79
CA LEU A 497 58.27 -42.60 36.40
C LEU A 497 57.66 -43.73 35.57
N ASP A 498 56.81 -44.57 36.18
CA ASP A 498 56.13 -45.70 35.56
C ASP A 498 54.74 -45.27 35.11
N SER A 499 54.45 -45.46 33.83
CA SER A 499 53.14 -45.18 33.22
C SER A 499 52.20 -46.40 33.23
N CYS A 500 52.67 -47.54 33.72
CA CYS A 500 52.02 -48.85 33.61
C CYS A 500 52.12 -49.66 34.91
N GLU A 501 51.56 -49.13 36.00
CA GLU A 501 51.52 -49.56 37.44
C GLU A 501 51.51 -51.07 37.80
N ASN A 502 51.30 -51.99 36.85
CA ASN A 502 51.19 -53.44 37.05
C ASN A 502 51.85 -54.25 35.90
N THR A 503 53.01 -53.84 35.39
CA THR A 503 53.68 -54.51 34.27
C THR A 503 54.08 -55.96 34.60
N PRO A 504 53.82 -56.94 33.71
CA PRO A 504 54.09 -58.34 34.04
C PRO A 504 55.58 -58.63 34.24
N SER A 505 55.97 -59.03 35.46
CA SER A 505 57.33 -59.44 35.91
C SER A 505 58.00 -60.65 35.18
N GLN A 506 57.56 -60.95 33.95
CA GLN A 506 58.18 -61.86 32.98
C GLN A 506 58.55 -61.18 31.65
N GLU A 507 57.99 -60.00 31.39
CA GLU A 507 58.15 -59.22 30.17
C GLU A 507 59.25 -58.15 30.37
N VAL A 508 59.46 -57.32 29.35
CA VAL A 508 60.44 -56.24 29.37
C VAL A 508 59.71 -54.95 29.07
N SER A 509 59.63 -54.10 30.08
CA SER A 509 59.17 -52.73 29.97
C SER A 509 60.08 -51.87 29.10
N ASP A 510 59.52 -50.80 28.54
CA ASP A 510 60.26 -49.75 27.86
C ASP A 510 60.70 -48.63 28.82
N GLU A 511 61.05 -47.46 28.29
CA GLU A 511 61.53 -46.31 29.09
C GLU A 511 60.42 -45.65 29.93
N PHE A 512 59.16 -46.07 29.76
CA PHE A 512 57.97 -45.59 30.49
C PHE A 512 57.34 -46.68 31.38
N GLY A 513 58.01 -47.82 31.60
CA GLY A 513 57.50 -48.93 32.42
C GLY A 513 56.50 -49.87 31.71
N CYS A 514 56.04 -49.53 30.50
CA CYS A 514 55.01 -50.31 29.79
C CYS A 514 55.58 -51.46 28.96
N SER A 515 54.88 -52.61 28.94
CA SER A 515 55.13 -53.71 27.99
C SER A 515 54.13 -53.67 26.81
N ALA A 516 54.37 -54.50 25.79
CA ALA A 516 53.50 -54.60 24.61
C ALA A 516 52.10 -55.16 24.93
N SER A 517 51.93 -55.90 26.04
CA SER A 517 50.62 -56.44 26.46
C SER A 517 49.72 -55.42 27.18
N GLN A 518 50.11 -54.14 27.13
CA GLN A 518 49.46 -53.00 27.79
C GLN A 518 49.29 -51.79 26.86
N LYS A 519 49.64 -51.90 25.57
CA LYS A 519 49.57 -50.84 24.56
C LYS A 519 48.59 -51.22 23.46
N ASP A 520 47.98 -50.21 22.87
CA ASP A 520 47.03 -50.21 21.77
C ASP A 520 47.38 -48.91 21.01
N THR A 521 47.73 -49.02 19.73
CA THR A 521 48.47 -47.96 19.00
C THR A 521 47.60 -47.16 18.02
N ASP A 522 46.61 -47.81 17.40
CA ASP A 522 45.62 -47.20 16.49
C ASP A 522 44.25 -46.98 17.16
N GLY A 523 43.98 -47.62 18.30
CA GLY A 523 42.78 -47.37 19.12
C GLY A 523 41.59 -48.25 18.75
N ASP A 524 41.81 -49.38 18.10
CA ASP A 524 40.74 -50.31 17.70
C ASP A 524 40.17 -51.16 18.86
N GLY A 525 40.91 -51.24 19.98
CA GLY A 525 40.58 -52.01 21.18
C GLY A 525 41.36 -53.32 21.36
N VAL A 526 42.36 -53.60 20.52
CA VAL A 526 43.24 -54.77 20.56
C VAL A 526 44.69 -54.35 20.89
N THR A 527 45.36 -55.09 21.79
CA THR A 527 46.70 -54.69 22.24
C THR A 527 47.81 -55.07 21.25
N ASP A 528 48.87 -54.24 21.15
CA ASP A 528 50.08 -54.36 20.30
C ASP A 528 50.71 -55.78 20.26
N ASP A 529 50.53 -56.60 21.31
CA ASP A 529 51.05 -57.97 21.39
C ASP A 529 50.14 -59.04 20.76
N THR A 530 48.89 -58.69 20.50
CA THR A 530 47.84 -59.55 19.92
C THR A 530 47.27 -59.04 18.60
N ASP A 531 47.36 -57.74 18.34
CA ASP A 531 47.02 -57.11 17.08
C ASP A 531 47.90 -57.62 15.89
N VAL A 532 47.30 -57.63 14.71
CA VAL A 532 47.88 -58.02 13.43
C VAL A 532 47.66 -56.94 12.34
N CYS A 533 46.83 -55.93 12.59
CA CYS A 533 46.43 -54.86 11.68
C CYS A 533 46.55 -53.44 12.34
N PRO A 534 47.76 -52.97 12.71
CA PRO A 534 48.03 -51.75 13.50
C PRO A 534 47.90 -50.42 12.74
N ASP A 535 46.98 -50.38 11.77
CA ASP A 535 46.62 -49.20 10.97
C ASP A 535 45.08 -49.21 10.73
N THR A 536 44.29 -49.76 11.65
CA THR A 536 42.83 -49.96 11.48
C THR A 536 42.05 -48.71 11.86
N GLU A 537 41.03 -48.39 11.06
CA GLU A 537 40.26 -47.15 11.20
C GLU A 537 39.27 -47.23 12.38
N ILE A 538 39.26 -46.17 13.20
CA ILE A 538 38.56 -46.19 14.49
C ILE A 538 37.04 -46.30 14.33
N GLY A 539 36.43 -47.20 15.10
CA GLY A 539 34.98 -47.45 15.09
C GLY A 539 34.51 -48.59 14.17
N TYR A 540 35.37 -49.11 13.28
CA TYR A 540 35.04 -50.32 12.53
C TYR A 540 34.92 -51.54 13.46
N PRO A 541 34.07 -52.54 13.13
CA PRO A 541 33.99 -53.78 13.88
C PRO A 541 35.23 -54.64 13.65
N VAL A 542 36.13 -54.71 14.63
CA VAL A 542 37.37 -55.50 14.54
C VAL A 542 37.26 -56.90 15.15
N LEU A 543 38.07 -57.83 14.63
CA LEU A 543 38.26 -59.17 15.17
C LEU A 543 39.22 -59.16 16.37
N VAL A 544 39.39 -60.32 17.02
CA VAL A 544 40.32 -60.52 18.15
C VAL A 544 41.81 -60.53 17.76
N ASP A 545 42.11 -60.14 16.53
CA ASP A 545 43.44 -59.93 15.94
C ASP A 545 43.52 -58.57 15.20
N GLY A 546 42.67 -57.60 15.61
CA GLY A 546 42.62 -56.19 15.18
C GLY A 546 42.11 -55.93 13.76
N CYS A 547 42.22 -56.92 12.87
CA CYS A 547 41.73 -56.79 11.51
C CYS A 547 40.18 -56.72 11.46
N VAL A 548 39.66 -55.81 10.63
CA VAL A 548 38.21 -55.60 10.41
C VAL A 548 37.47 -56.91 10.10
N ASP A 549 36.34 -57.14 10.77
CA ASP A 549 35.46 -58.29 10.55
C ASP A 549 34.64 -58.10 9.26
N GLU A 550 35.17 -58.62 8.15
CA GLU A 550 34.48 -58.71 6.85
C GLU A 550 33.06 -59.33 6.95
N THR A 551 32.74 -60.09 8.02
CA THR A 551 31.42 -60.70 8.22
C THR A 551 30.47 -59.87 9.09
N ALA A 552 30.97 -58.85 9.80
CA ALA A 552 30.14 -57.85 10.46
C ALA A 552 29.56 -56.83 9.46
N LEU A 553 30.25 -56.61 8.33
CA LEU A 553 29.79 -55.77 7.22
C LEU A 553 28.64 -56.41 6.40
N GLU A 554 28.38 -57.71 6.52
CA GLU A 554 27.16 -58.34 5.92
C GLU A 554 25.86 -57.97 6.67
N PHE A 555 25.95 -57.19 7.76
CA PHE A 555 24.79 -56.67 8.49
C PHE A 555 24.36 -55.32 7.91
N ASP A 556 23.08 -55.00 8.10
CA ASP A 556 22.41 -53.75 7.74
C ASP A 556 22.40 -52.89 9.02
N TRP A 557 23.35 -51.96 9.14
CA TRP A 557 23.71 -51.30 10.40
C TRP A 557 22.82 -50.09 10.72
N ASP A 558 22.52 -49.28 9.71
CA ASP A 558 21.67 -48.09 9.79
C ASP A 558 20.17 -48.38 9.47
N SER A 559 19.87 -49.51 8.83
CA SER A 559 18.53 -50.00 8.47
C SER A 559 17.89 -49.38 7.21
N ASP A 560 18.68 -48.86 6.27
CA ASP A 560 18.20 -48.34 4.99
C ASP A 560 17.66 -49.44 4.03
N GLY A 561 18.22 -50.64 4.12
CA GLY A 561 17.84 -51.85 3.38
C GLY A 561 18.81 -52.34 2.30
N TYR A 562 19.99 -51.71 2.15
CA TYR A 562 21.18 -52.24 1.47
C TYR A 562 22.12 -52.88 2.52
N SER A 563 23.30 -53.38 2.12
CA SER A 563 24.40 -53.80 3.03
C SER A 563 25.60 -54.39 2.29
N GLY A 564 26.76 -54.40 2.96
CA GLY A 564 27.93 -55.22 2.62
C GLY A 564 28.77 -54.72 1.44
N GLN A 565 28.38 -55.07 0.22
CA GLN A 565 29.06 -54.64 -1.02
C GLN A 565 28.11 -53.98 -2.02
N ASP A 566 26.81 -53.97 -1.72
CA ASP A 566 25.78 -53.23 -2.46
C ASP A 566 25.42 -51.91 -1.73
N ASP A 567 26.22 -51.56 -0.72
CA ASP A 567 26.18 -50.38 0.15
C ASP A 567 27.62 -49.85 0.30
N LEU A 568 27.80 -48.52 0.23
CA LEU A 568 29.08 -47.82 0.35
C LEU A 568 29.15 -46.85 1.55
N PHE A 569 28.05 -46.67 2.30
CA PHE A 569 27.97 -45.72 3.41
C PHE A 569 27.31 -46.37 4.65
N PRO A 570 27.88 -47.43 5.26
CA PRO A 570 27.15 -48.37 6.15
C PRO A 570 26.79 -47.84 7.55
N PHE A 571 26.69 -46.52 7.71
CA PHE A 571 26.36 -45.81 8.95
C PHE A 571 25.43 -44.59 8.70
N GLU A 572 24.89 -44.42 7.50
CA GLU A 572 24.15 -43.22 7.05
C GLU A 572 22.90 -43.64 6.26
N ASP A 573 21.73 -43.67 6.92
CA ASP A 573 20.49 -44.31 6.42
C ASP A 573 19.84 -43.64 5.20
N THR A 574 20.52 -42.67 4.60
CA THR A 574 20.09 -41.97 3.39
C THR A 574 21.05 -42.11 2.20
N GLN A 575 22.21 -42.75 2.36
CA GLN A 575 23.19 -42.99 1.29
C GLN A 575 23.59 -44.47 1.23
N TRP A 576 23.79 -44.99 0.01
CA TRP A 576 24.15 -46.41 -0.20
C TRP A 576 24.97 -46.65 -1.49
N PHE A 577 25.16 -45.64 -2.33
CA PHE A 577 25.81 -45.77 -3.63
C PHE A 577 26.53 -44.49 -4.03
N ASP A 578 27.69 -44.63 -4.65
CA ASP A 578 28.55 -43.59 -5.20
C ASP A 578 29.00 -44.08 -6.59
N SER A 579 28.70 -43.30 -7.62
CA SER A 579 28.91 -43.64 -9.02
C SER A 579 30.34 -43.46 -9.52
N ASP A 580 31.18 -42.63 -8.89
CA ASP A 580 32.50 -42.27 -9.42
C ASP A 580 33.66 -42.18 -8.42
N LEU A 581 33.36 -42.42 -7.14
CA LEU A 581 34.25 -42.73 -6.02
C LEU A 581 35.01 -41.51 -5.46
N ASP A 582 34.27 -40.43 -5.20
CA ASP A 582 34.77 -39.23 -4.51
C ASP A 582 34.47 -39.19 -2.99
N GLY A 583 33.47 -39.96 -2.53
CA GLY A 583 33.05 -39.99 -1.13
C GLY A 583 31.69 -39.35 -0.83
N TYR A 584 30.95 -38.86 -1.83
CA TYR A 584 29.58 -38.38 -1.70
C TYR A 584 28.58 -39.36 -2.35
N GLY A 585 27.37 -39.45 -1.79
CA GLY A 585 26.39 -40.45 -2.22
C GLY A 585 25.43 -39.95 -3.31
N ASP A 586 25.17 -40.78 -4.32
CA ASP A 586 24.29 -40.53 -5.49
C ASP A 586 22.86 -40.06 -5.13
N ASN A 587 22.40 -40.28 -3.89
CA ASN A 587 21.06 -39.88 -3.47
C ASN A 587 21.02 -38.39 -3.10
N ILE A 588 20.71 -37.55 -4.09
CA ILE A 588 20.52 -36.09 -3.98
C ILE A 588 19.48 -35.61 -2.93
N LEU A 589 18.76 -36.52 -2.26
CA LEU A 589 17.79 -36.24 -1.20
C LEU A 589 18.24 -36.75 0.18
N GLY A 590 19.41 -37.38 0.27
CA GLY A 590 20.05 -37.80 1.52
C GLY A 590 20.97 -36.74 2.10
N PHE A 591 21.58 -37.07 3.24
CA PHE A 591 22.66 -36.31 3.87
C PHE A 591 23.83 -36.15 2.90
N GLU A 592 24.32 -34.91 2.75
CA GLU A 592 25.42 -34.50 1.87
C GLU A 592 25.40 -35.12 0.45
N GLY A 593 24.20 -35.38 -0.10
CA GLY A 593 24.05 -36.10 -1.37
C GLY A 593 24.64 -35.36 -2.56
N ASP A 594 25.40 -36.08 -3.38
CA ASP A 594 26.18 -35.54 -4.50
C ASP A 594 25.27 -34.85 -5.55
N GLN A 595 25.57 -33.59 -5.85
CA GLN A 595 24.85 -32.82 -6.88
C GLN A 595 25.46 -32.98 -8.29
N CYS A 596 26.59 -33.67 -8.39
CA CYS A 596 27.31 -34.06 -9.61
C CYS A 596 27.54 -35.59 -9.82
N PRO A 597 26.57 -36.55 -9.65
CA PRO A 597 26.74 -38.05 -9.58
C PRO A 597 27.44 -38.85 -10.68
N ASN A 598 28.27 -38.23 -11.52
CA ASN A 598 29.06 -38.83 -12.60
C ASN A 598 30.37 -38.00 -12.84
N THR A 599 30.72 -37.02 -11.99
CA THR A 599 31.86 -36.10 -12.13
C THR A 599 32.53 -35.73 -10.79
N SER A 600 32.99 -36.74 -10.04
CA SER A 600 33.93 -36.70 -8.89
C SER A 600 34.48 -35.33 -8.50
N GLY A 601 34.13 -34.87 -7.30
CA GLY A 601 34.43 -33.55 -6.78
C GLY A 601 34.95 -33.54 -5.35
N ASN A 602 34.79 -32.38 -4.70
CA ASN A 602 35.21 -32.12 -3.32
C ASN A 602 34.60 -30.84 -2.71
N SER A 603 33.64 -30.16 -3.35
CA SER A 603 32.94 -29.03 -2.74
C SER A 603 32.07 -29.47 -1.56
N THR A 604 31.95 -28.59 -0.57
CA THR A 604 31.34 -28.83 0.75
C THR A 604 30.36 -27.73 1.19
N ALA A 605 30.21 -26.65 0.40
CA ALA A 605 29.44 -25.46 0.79
C ALA A 605 28.12 -25.27 0.03
N ASP A 606 28.10 -25.41 -1.31
CA ASP A 606 26.90 -25.17 -2.14
C ASP A 606 26.34 -26.41 -2.83
N ARG A 607 27.23 -27.27 -3.33
CA ARG A 607 26.93 -28.53 -4.00
C ARG A 607 27.93 -29.59 -3.56
N PHE A 608 27.52 -30.51 -2.69
CA PHE A 608 28.33 -31.67 -2.31
C PHE A 608 28.68 -32.52 -3.55
N GLY A 609 29.88 -33.11 -3.56
CA GLY A 609 30.41 -33.96 -4.65
C GLY A 609 30.69 -33.28 -6.01
N CYS A 610 30.49 -31.97 -6.14
CA CYS A 610 30.87 -31.25 -7.35
C CYS A 610 32.37 -30.86 -7.40
N PRO A 611 32.95 -30.66 -8.60
CA PRO A 611 34.33 -30.19 -8.73
C PRO A 611 34.52 -28.81 -8.11
N ASP A 612 35.61 -28.65 -7.36
CA ASP A 612 36.06 -27.40 -6.73
C ASP A 612 37.57 -27.29 -7.01
N SER A 613 37.94 -26.29 -7.83
CA SER A 613 39.29 -26.18 -8.39
C SER A 613 40.37 -25.66 -7.44
N ASP A 614 40.02 -24.99 -6.34
CA ASP A 614 41.00 -24.41 -5.40
C ASP A 614 40.84 -24.84 -3.93
N SER A 615 39.78 -25.59 -3.61
CA SER A 615 39.47 -26.24 -2.33
C SER A 615 39.00 -25.30 -1.22
N ASP A 616 38.18 -24.29 -1.54
CA ASP A 616 37.52 -23.42 -0.56
C ASP A 616 36.15 -23.95 -0.09
N GLY A 617 35.60 -24.94 -0.81
CA GLY A 617 34.32 -25.60 -0.54
C GLY A 617 33.20 -25.24 -1.53
N TRP A 618 33.34 -24.21 -2.35
CA TRP A 618 32.34 -23.82 -3.36
C TRP A 618 32.63 -24.44 -4.72
N SER A 619 31.58 -24.84 -5.44
CA SER A 619 31.72 -25.62 -6.67
C SER A 619 31.93 -24.78 -7.93
N ASP A 620 32.78 -25.30 -8.84
CA ASP A 620 33.08 -24.75 -10.16
C ASP A 620 31.79 -24.50 -11.00
N PRO A 621 31.68 -23.37 -11.72
CA PRO A 621 30.50 -23.05 -12.53
C PRO A 621 30.37 -23.89 -13.81
N ASP A 622 29.15 -24.33 -14.13
CA ASP A 622 28.82 -25.13 -15.31
C ASP A 622 27.71 -24.54 -16.22
N ASP A 623 27.33 -25.25 -17.28
CA ASP A 623 26.30 -24.84 -18.27
C ASP A 623 24.90 -24.58 -17.64
N ASN A 624 24.63 -25.10 -16.44
CA ASN A 624 23.37 -24.96 -15.69
C ASN A 624 23.58 -24.25 -14.33
N TRP A 625 24.73 -24.46 -13.68
CA TRP A 625 25.08 -23.82 -12.40
C TRP A 625 26.01 -22.62 -12.64
N ALA A 626 25.42 -21.45 -12.87
CA ALA A 626 26.19 -20.25 -13.22
C ALA A 626 26.86 -19.59 -12.01
N ALA A 627 28.06 -19.04 -12.24
CA ALA A 627 28.79 -18.19 -11.30
C ALA A 627 27.97 -16.97 -10.86
N SER A 628 28.24 -16.47 -9.66
CA SER A 628 27.82 -15.13 -9.22
C SER A 628 28.27 -14.05 -10.23
N PRO A 629 27.47 -12.99 -10.51
CA PRO A 629 26.15 -12.66 -9.97
C PRO A 629 24.97 -13.28 -10.76
N SER A 630 25.22 -14.27 -11.63
CA SER A 630 24.19 -14.85 -12.51
C SER A 630 23.57 -16.14 -11.98
N GLY A 631 24.25 -16.81 -11.05
CA GLY A 631 23.76 -17.88 -10.20
C GLY A 631 24.44 -17.80 -8.84
N ILE A 632 24.75 -18.96 -8.24
CA ILE A 632 25.39 -19.07 -6.91
C ILE A 632 26.62 -19.99 -6.89
N ALA A 633 27.07 -20.48 -8.06
CA ALA A 633 28.34 -21.16 -8.18
C ALA A 633 29.49 -20.19 -7.89
N ASP A 634 30.68 -20.75 -7.67
CA ASP A 634 31.89 -19.95 -7.50
C ASP A 634 32.17 -19.02 -8.70
N ALA A 635 32.69 -17.83 -8.40
CA ALA A 635 33.11 -16.80 -9.33
C ALA A 635 34.65 -16.71 -9.52
N PHE A 636 35.48 -17.33 -8.66
CA PHE A 636 36.93 -17.14 -8.62
C PHE A 636 37.75 -18.43 -8.39
N THR A 637 37.48 -19.51 -9.16
CA THR A 637 38.06 -20.88 -9.20
C THR A 637 39.62 -21.07 -9.21
N ASP A 638 40.38 -20.03 -8.86
CA ASP A 638 41.85 -19.95 -8.75
C ASP A 638 42.27 -19.25 -7.41
N ASP A 639 41.34 -18.83 -6.53
CA ASP A 639 41.56 -18.02 -5.32
C ASP A 639 40.65 -18.44 -4.13
N VAL A 640 41.15 -19.42 -3.36
CA VAL A 640 40.63 -20.10 -2.15
C VAL A 640 40.20 -19.20 -0.95
N THR A 641 39.88 -17.95 -1.21
CA THR A 641 39.47 -16.94 -0.23
C THR A 641 38.26 -16.12 -0.70
N GLN A 642 37.79 -16.30 -1.93
CA GLN A 642 36.69 -15.56 -2.55
C GLN A 642 35.82 -16.48 -3.42
N TRP A 643 34.54 -16.63 -3.09
CA TRP A 643 33.63 -17.48 -3.87
C TRP A 643 32.51 -16.70 -4.59
N ARG A 644 32.38 -15.39 -4.35
CA ARG A 644 31.16 -14.62 -4.67
C ARG A 644 31.44 -13.19 -5.11
N ASP A 645 30.78 -12.77 -6.19
CA ASP A 645 30.76 -11.40 -6.74
C ASP A 645 29.29 -11.03 -7.00
N LEU A 646 28.70 -10.17 -6.17
CA LEU A 646 27.25 -9.90 -6.18
C LEU A 646 26.77 -8.93 -7.28
N ASP A 647 27.63 -8.09 -7.88
CA ASP A 647 27.21 -7.17 -8.96
C ASP A 647 27.93 -7.33 -10.31
N GLY A 648 29.02 -8.09 -10.32
CA GLY A 648 29.78 -8.53 -11.49
C GLY A 648 30.88 -7.55 -11.90
N ASP A 649 31.57 -6.96 -10.93
CA ASP A 649 32.69 -6.02 -11.16
C ASP A 649 34.06 -6.72 -11.22
N GLY A 650 34.19 -7.91 -10.64
CA GLY A 650 35.41 -8.71 -10.53
C GLY A 650 36.19 -8.59 -9.22
N TYR A 651 35.58 -8.09 -8.13
CA TYR A 651 36.07 -8.15 -6.76
C TYR A 651 35.17 -9.09 -5.93
N GLY A 652 35.74 -9.72 -4.89
CA GLY A 652 35.04 -10.75 -4.12
C GLY A 652 34.40 -10.22 -2.83
N ASP A 653 33.19 -10.68 -2.53
CA ASP A 653 32.37 -10.21 -1.40
C ASP A 653 32.96 -10.55 -0.01
N ASN A 654 33.86 -11.54 0.10
CA ASN A 654 34.43 -11.92 1.40
C ASN A 654 35.45 -10.87 1.85
N SER A 655 35.05 -10.04 2.81
CA SER A 655 35.86 -8.93 3.35
C SER A 655 37.21 -9.34 3.97
N THR A 656 37.40 -10.64 4.27
CA THR A 656 38.66 -11.19 4.80
C THR A 656 39.57 -11.80 3.74
N GLY A 657 39.06 -12.02 2.52
CA GLY A 657 39.76 -12.69 1.44
C GLY A 657 40.74 -11.82 0.66
N ASN A 658 41.33 -12.39 -0.38
CA ASN A 658 42.18 -11.65 -1.31
C ASN A 658 41.34 -10.63 -2.10
N ASN A 659 41.91 -9.44 -2.30
CA ASN A 659 41.37 -8.41 -3.19
C ASN A 659 39.83 -8.14 -3.03
N PRO A 660 39.34 -7.91 -1.79
CA PRO A 660 37.92 -7.92 -1.49
C PRO A 660 37.21 -6.64 -1.94
N ASP A 661 35.90 -6.74 -2.17
CA ASP A 661 35.04 -5.59 -2.43
C ASP A 661 34.61 -4.91 -1.12
N LEU A 662 34.74 -3.57 -1.08
CA LEU A 662 34.21 -2.74 0.01
C LEU A 662 32.81 -2.17 -0.31
N CYS A 663 32.32 -2.36 -1.54
CA CYS A 663 31.02 -1.96 -2.03
C CYS A 663 30.22 -3.08 -2.75
N PRO A 664 29.93 -4.27 -2.14
CA PRO A 664 29.26 -5.46 -2.76
C PRO A 664 27.85 -5.31 -3.36
N THR A 665 27.39 -4.09 -3.59
CA THR A 665 26.09 -3.77 -4.20
C THR A 665 26.21 -2.59 -5.17
N THR A 666 27.39 -2.39 -5.76
CA THR A 666 27.66 -1.34 -6.74
C THR A 666 26.65 -1.45 -7.88
N ASN A 667 26.11 -0.30 -8.31
CA ASN A 667 25.07 -0.35 -9.33
C ASN A 667 25.64 -0.95 -10.63
N SER A 668 24.95 -1.92 -11.23
CA SER A 668 25.40 -2.61 -12.46
C SER A 668 25.70 -1.71 -13.67
N GLN A 669 25.29 -0.44 -13.65
CA GLN A 669 25.72 0.57 -14.62
C GLN A 669 27.18 1.04 -14.44
N TYR A 670 27.75 0.87 -13.24
CA TYR A 670 29.04 1.39 -12.81
C TYR A 670 30.08 0.32 -12.47
N ARG A 671 29.72 -0.96 -12.37
CA ARG A 671 30.65 -2.10 -12.16
C ARG A 671 31.90 -2.08 -13.07
N ASN A 672 31.74 -1.62 -14.32
CA ASN A 672 32.86 -1.47 -15.27
C ASN A 672 33.73 -0.20 -15.02
N SER A 673 33.59 0.45 -13.86
CA SER A 673 34.18 1.76 -13.53
C SER A 673 34.43 1.97 -12.01
N VAL A 674 34.62 0.86 -11.32
CA VAL A 674 35.14 0.73 -9.94
C VAL A 674 36.63 1.08 -9.86
N ASP A 675 37.26 0.98 -8.69
CA ASP A 675 38.69 1.22 -8.51
C ASP A 675 39.55 -0.02 -8.21
N LEU A 676 40.16 -0.08 -7.02
CA LEU A 676 41.02 -1.16 -6.51
C LEU A 676 40.42 -1.81 -5.24
N GLN A 677 39.19 -1.43 -4.88
CA GLN A 677 38.47 -1.84 -3.68
C GLN A 677 36.98 -2.11 -4.00
N GLY A 678 36.67 -2.44 -5.26
CA GLY A 678 35.34 -2.59 -5.90
C GLY A 678 34.40 -1.36 -5.85
N CYS A 679 34.72 -0.31 -5.11
CA CYS A 679 33.87 0.88 -5.02
C CYS A 679 33.86 1.76 -6.29
N ALA A 680 32.67 1.95 -6.87
CA ALA A 680 32.46 2.96 -7.91
C ALA A 680 32.51 4.40 -7.35
N ASN A 681 32.82 5.35 -8.24
CA ASN A 681 33.13 6.77 -7.93
C ASN A 681 32.02 7.57 -7.20
N ASN A 682 30.87 6.98 -6.91
CA ASN A 682 29.76 7.57 -6.17
C ASN A 682 29.34 6.79 -4.92
N GLU A 683 29.93 5.61 -4.68
CA GLU A 683 29.77 4.80 -3.46
C GLU A 683 30.97 4.91 -2.50
N ARG A 684 32.16 5.34 -2.95
CA ARG A 684 33.35 5.52 -2.09
C ARG A 684 33.12 6.43 -0.90
N ASP A 685 33.64 6.01 0.24
CA ASP A 685 33.89 6.79 1.45
C ASP A 685 35.38 6.61 1.80
N SER A 686 36.20 7.62 1.49
CA SER A 686 37.67 7.51 1.56
C SER A 686 38.28 7.66 2.95
N ASP A 687 37.49 7.95 3.99
CA ASP A 687 37.96 8.01 5.38
C ASP A 687 37.06 7.29 6.41
N GLY A 688 35.89 6.81 6.01
CA GLY A 688 35.03 5.88 6.76
C GLY A 688 34.08 6.54 7.74
N ASP A 689 33.70 7.82 7.54
CA ASP A 689 32.82 8.56 8.45
C ASP A 689 31.31 8.34 8.19
N GLY A 690 30.94 7.72 7.07
CA GLY A 690 29.56 7.51 6.61
C GLY A 690 29.08 8.52 5.55
N LEU A 691 29.95 9.40 5.03
CA LEU A 691 29.64 10.37 3.98
C LEU A 691 30.52 10.15 2.74
N VAL A 692 29.92 9.59 1.69
CA VAL A 692 30.62 9.36 0.42
C VAL A 692 31.33 10.60 -0.15
N ASP A 693 32.49 10.40 -0.79
CA ASP A 693 33.40 11.42 -1.36
C ASP A 693 32.68 12.53 -2.18
N SER A 694 31.54 12.19 -2.79
CA SER A 694 30.76 13.09 -3.65
C SER A 694 29.81 14.04 -2.90
N LEU A 695 29.67 13.87 -1.58
CA LEU A 695 28.83 14.66 -0.68
C LEU A 695 29.61 15.30 0.48
N ASP A 696 30.74 14.72 0.85
CA ASP A 696 31.65 15.29 1.85
C ASP A 696 32.50 16.47 1.30
N ASN A 697 32.87 17.40 2.21
CA ASN A 697 33.76 18.52 1.96
C ASN A 697 35.23 18.23 2.37
N CYS A 698 35.52 17.17 3.13
CA CYS A 698 36.85 16.82 3.64
C CYS A 698 37.28 15.34 3.42
N PRO A 699 37.25 14.74 2.18
CA PRO A 699 37.14 13.28 1.99
C PRO A 699 38.41 12.44 2.23
N ASN A 700 39.23 12.82 3.20
CA ASN A 700 40.46 12.16 3.66
C ASN A 700 40.67 12.43 5.18
N GLU A 701 39.69 13.00 5.89
CA GLU A 701 39.77 13.47 7.28
C GLU A 701 38.42 13.23 8.00
N ALA A 702 38.19 12.00 8.47
CA ALA A 702 36.93 11.60 9.10
C ALA A 702 36.49 12.54 10.26
N LYS A 703 35.24 12.96 10.19
CA LYS A 703 34.50 13.83 11.12
C LYS A 703 34.68 13.53 12.61
N GLY A 704 34.74 12.25 12.98
CA GLY A 704 34.72 11.79 14.36
C GLY A 704 33.39 12.04 15.08
N LEU A 705 33.38 11.85 16.40
CA LEU A 705 32.16 11.82 17.23
C LEU A 705 31.41 13.17 17.29
N ASP A 706 32.13 14.29 17.12
CA ASP A 706 31.62 15.65 17.31
C ASP A 706 31.75 16.57 16.06
N GLY A 707 32.27 16.07 14.94
CA GLY A 707 32.50 16.86 13.72
C GLY A 707 31.24 17.34 12.99
N TYR A 708 31.44 18.10 11.92
CA TYR A 708 30.37 18.78 11.19
C TYR A 708 29.51 17.83 10.32
N VAL A 709 28.36 18.32 9.87
CA VAL A 709 27.37 17.54 9.08
C VAL A 709 27.82 17.37 7.61
N ASP A 710 28.92 18.01 7.23
CA ASP A 710 29.60 17.95 5.94
C ASP A 710 31.02 17.37 6.10
N GLY A 711 31.14 16.30 6.90
CA GLY A 711 32.28 15.40 7.14
C GLY A 711 33.56 16.00 7.74
N CYS A 712 33.77 17.31 7.64
CA CYS A 712 34.94 17.94 8.23
C CYS A 712 34.96 17.86 9.79
N PRO A 713 36.09 17.51 10.41
CA PRO A 713 36.23 17.42 11.87
C PRO A 713 36.31 18.80 12.54
N LEU A 714 36.05 18.86 13.85
CA LEU A 714 36.10 20.11 14.63
C LEU A 714 37.54 20.61 14.87
N GLU A 715 37.79 21.90 14.58
CA GLU A 715 39.05 22.57 14.96
C GLU A 715 39.20 22.61 16.50
N LYS A 716 40.12 21.79 17.03
CA LYS A 716 40.45 21.75 18.46
C LYS A 716 41.07 23.07 18.92
N GLN A 717 40.37 23.81 19.78
CA GLN A 717 40.96 24.98 20.45
C GLN A 717 41.96 24.53 21.53
N GLU A 718 43.24 24.81 21.31
CA GLU A 718 44.32 24.44 22.23
C GLU A 718 44.16 25.06 23.63
N SER A 719 44.30 24.22 24.66
CA SER A 719 44.13 24.63 26.05
C SER A 719 45.44 25.12 26.70
N SER A 720 45.58 26.44 26.88
CA SER A 720 46.72 27.04 27.58
C SER A 720 46.40 27.42 29.02
N SER A 721 46.99 26.73 29.99
CA SER A 721 46.82 26.98 31.42
C SER A 721 47.59 28.22 31.92
N GLU A 722 46.88 29.22 32.46
CA GLU A 722 47.41 30.20 33.40
C GLU A 722 46.44 30.43 34.57
N THR A 723 46.98 30.61 35.78
CA THR A 723 46.21 30.69 37.03
C THR A 723 45.66 32.10 37.30
N THR A 724 44.36 32.21 37.59
CA THR A 724 43.69 33.50 37.84
C THR A 724 43.88 34.02 39.27
N GLU A 725 44.64 35.10 39.44
CA GLU A 725 44.64 35.90 40.68
C GLU A 725 43.48 36.90 40.72
N ILE A 726 42.88 37.12 41.90
CA ILE A 726 41.82 38.10 42.11
C ILE A 726 42.31 39.19 43.07
N PHE A 727 42.32 40.44 42.59
CA PHE A 727 42.82 41.64 43.29
C PHE A 727 44.24 41.54 43.89
N GLY A 728 45.12 40.70 43.31
CA GLY A 728 46.54 40.61 43.67
C GLY A 728 46.82 39.97 45.04
N LEU A 729 45.92 39.11 45.51
CA LEU A 729 46.11 38.25 46.68
C LEU A 729 45.66 36.83 46.35
N SER A 730 46.36 35.84 46.89
CA SER A 730 46.00 34.43 46.70
C SER A 730 44.64 34.09 47.31
N ILE A 731 43.91 33.15 46.69
CA ILE A 731 42.53 32.78 47.07
C ILE A 731 42.42 32.41 48.57
N LEU A 732 43.39 31.68 49.12
CA LEU A 732 43.46 31.35 50.55
C LEU A 732 43.54 32.60 51.46
N SER A 733 44.19 33.67 50.99
CA SER A 733 44.27 34.95 51.70
C SER A 733 42.95 35.72 51.63
N PHE A 734 42.28 35.66 50.47
CA PHE A 734 40.98 36.31 50.25
C PHE A 734 39.87 35.69 51.12
N VAL A 735 39.76 34.36 51.13
CA VAL A 735 38.77 33.62 51.95
C VAL A 735 38.93 33.94 53.45
N ALA A 736 40.17 34.01 53.95
CA ALA A 736 40.43 34.35 55.35
C ALA A 736 39.95 35.78 55.72
N ILE A 737 40.07 36.75 54.80
CA ILE A 737 39.57 38.12 55.01
C ILE A 737 38.05 38.15 54.95
N CYS A 738 37.43 37.45 53.98
CA CYS A 738 35.98 37.35 53.85
C CYS A 738 35.31 36.78 55.11
N LEU A 739 35.86 35.71 55.69
CA LEU A 739 35.32 35.12 56.93
C LEU A 739 35.33 36.11 58.11
N VAL A 740 36.39 36.90 58.27
CA VAL A 740 36.46 37.94 59.32
C VAL A 740 35.42 39.05 59.09
N VAL A 741 35.20 39.45 57.84
CA VAL A 741 34.17 40.44 57.48
C VAL A 741 32.76 39.89 57.72
N VAL A 742 32.49 38.64 57.35
CA VAL A 742 31.18 37.97 57.56
C VAL A 742 30.85 37.84 59.04
N ILE A 743 31.80 37.45 59.89
CA ILE A 743 31.61 37.37 61.35
C ILE A 743 31.29 38.76 61.95
N LEU A 744 31.96 39.82 61.47
CA LEU A 744 31.64 41.20 61.85
C LEU A 744 30.26 41.65 61.36
N PHE A 745 29.85 41.22 60.16
CA PHE A 745 28.55 41.56 59.58
C PHE A 745 27.40 40.87 60.31
N ILE A 746 27.54 39.58 60.65
CA ILE A 746 26.56 38.82 61.45
C ILE A 746 26.38 39.47 62.83
N LEU A 747 27.46 39.91 63.48
CA LEU A 747 27.39 40.67 64.74
C LEU A 747 26.65 42.00 64.61
N LEU A 748 26.70 42.66 63.45
CA LEU A 748 25.96 43.90 63.18
C LEU A 748 24.49 43.66 62.81
N VAL A 749 24.18 42.55 62.11
CA VAL A 749 22.81 42.14 61.76
C VAL A 749 22.02 41.74 63.00
N ILE A 750 22.62 40.95 63.91
CA ILE A 750 22.00 40.58 65.20
C ILE A 750 21.69 41.81 66.08
N LEU A 751 22.43 42.92 65.91
CA LEU A 751 22.18 44.19 66.59
C LEU A 751 21.20 45.13 65.87
N ARG A 752 20.67 44.77 64.70
CA ARG A 752 19.78 45.63 63.90
C ARG A 752 18.55 44.89 63.34
N ASN A 753 17.83 44.21 64.23
CA ASN A 753 16.44 43.83 64.01
C ASN A 753 15.55 45.05 63.71
N ARG A 754 14.99 45.19 62.49
CA ARG A 754 13.67 45.82 62.20
C ARG A 754 13.20 45.75 60.74
N ASP A 755 12.10 45.02 60.51
CA ASP A 755 10.97 45.16 59.55
C ASP A 755 11.17 45.42 58.03
N ILE A 756 10.25 44.79 57.25
CA ILE A 756 9.63 45.22 55.96
C ILE A 756 10.19 44.69 54.61
N ASP A 757 9.62 43.54 54.22
CA ASP A 757 8.76 43.22 53.04
C ASP A 757 9.23 43.17 51.56
N GLU A 758 8.50 42.28 50.85
CA GLU A 758 8.16 42.15 49.40
C GLU A 758 9.17 41.60 48.35
N GLU A 759 8.96 40.30 48.06
CA GLU A 759 8.72 39.66 46.75
C GLU A 759 9.85 39.45 45.71
N TRP A 760 9.83 38.25 45.13
CA TRP A 760 10.73 37.65 44.13
C TRP A 760 9.89 36.84 43.12
N TYR A 761 10.43 36.69 41.91
CA TYR A 761 10.34 35.52 41.01
C TYR A 761 11.77 35.40 40.43
N GLU A 762 12.46 34.25 40.44
CA GLU A 762 12.19 32.99 39.70
C GLU A 762 12.32 33.21 38.18
N GLU A 763 12.88 32.29 37.37
CA GLU A 763 13.30 30.88 37.56
C GLU A 763 14.86 30.75 37.78
N ASP A 764 15.60 29.63 37.79
CA ASP A 764 15.51 28.29 37.16
C ASP A 764 15.87 27.11 38.11
N ASP A 765 15.71 25.89 37.57
CA ASP A 765 15.81 24.51 38.10
C ASP A 765 16.95 24.12 39.09
N ASP A 766 16.70 23.07 39.89
CA ASP A 766 17.43 21.78 39.81
C ASP A 766 16.92 20.69 40.80
N SER A 767 17.16 19.41 40.45
CA SER A 767 17.23 18.19 41.29
C SER A 767 15.99 17.56 41.98
N ASP A 768 15.61 16.38 41.45
CA ASP A 768 15.65 15.05 42.09
C ASP A 768 14.57 14.52 43.09
N ASP A 769 14.56 13.17 43.16
CA ASP A 769 14.03 12.24 44.19
C ASP A 769 12.51 12.06 44.42
N ASP A 770 11.90 11.23 43.55
CA ASP A 770 11.27 9.91 43.83
C ASP A 770 10.19 9.70 44.94
N TYR A 771 9.21 8.83 44.63
CA TYR A 771 7.99 8.43 45.40
C TYR A 771 7.01 9.60 45.76
N GLN A 772 5.69 9.52 45.57
CA GLN A 772 4.75 8.48 46.03
C GLN A 772 3.33 8.70 45.41
N GLU A 773 2.45 7.69 45.40
CA GLU A 773 1.08 7.76 44.83
C GLU A 773 0.14 8.79 45.51
N GLY A 774 -0.81 9.40 44.76
CA GLY A 774 -2.05 9.92 45.40
C GLY A 774 -2.91 10.99 44.71
N ASN A 775 -3.84 10.57 43.83
CA ASN A 775 -5.22 11.09 43.68
C ASN A 775 -5.59 12.62 43.64
N LEU A 776 -6.11 13.03 42.46
CA LEU A 776 -7.39 13.75 42.23
C LEU A 776 -7.60 15.26 42.53
N SER A 777 -8.30 15.89 41.55
CA SER A 777 -9.27 17.02 41.68
C SER A 777 -8.69 18.47 41.72
N PHE A 778 -9.06 19.41 40.83
CA PHE A 778 -10.35 20.14 40.63
C PHE A 778 -10.57 21.21 41.74
N LEU A 779 -10.79 22.53 41.51
CA LEU A 779 -10.95 23.39 40.31
C LEU A 779 -11.01 24.89 40.77
N ASP A 780 -10.97 25.84 39.83
CA ASP A 780 -12.00 26.91 39.66
C ASP A 780 -11.79 28.41 40.07
N LYS A 781 -11.95 29.28 39.04
CA LYS A 781 -12.71 30.58 39.05
C LYS A 781 -12.08 31.79 39.84
N PRO A 782 -12.62 33.06 39.78
CA PRO A 782 -14.03 33.44 39.57
C PRO A 782 -14.46 34.74 38.82
N ARG A 783 -15.65 34.60 38.17
CA ARG A 783 -16.85 35.50 38.15
C ARG A 783 -16.86 36.90 37.47
N GLY A 784 -17.84 37.05 36.57
CA GLY A 784 -18.62 38.27 36.30
C GLY A 784 -20.01 37.92 35.70
N GLN A 785 -21.11 38.61 36.05
CA GLN A 785 -22.51 38.32 35.67
C GLN A 785 -23.36 39.63 35.70
N PRO A 786 -24.66 39.68 35.28
CA PRO A 786 -25.57 38.66 34.69
C PRO A 786 -26.13 39.14 33.28
N THR A 787 -27.36 38.98 32.74
CA THR A 787 -28.72 38.60 33.21
C THR A 787 -29.74 38.30 32.05
N GLN A 788 -30.88 37.66 32.39
CA GLN A 788 -32.20 37.67 31.70
C GLN A 788 -32.51 36.74 30.48
N ARG A 789 -33.82 36.54 30.26
CA ARG A 789 -34.61 35.60 29.40
C ARG A 789 -35.79 36.41 28.77
N PRO A 790 -36.67 35.94 27.83
CA PRO A 790 -37.08 34.56 27.49
C PRO A 790 -37.30 34.22 25.98
N ALA A 791 -37.92 33.07 25.67
CA ALA A 791 -38.35 32.60 24.33
C ALA A 791 -39.81 33.04 23.97
N PRO A 792 -40.37 32.78 22.75
CA PRO A 792 -41.12 31.52 22.52
C PRO A 792 -41.35 30.96 21.06
N SER A 793 -41.70 29.66 20.98
CA SER A 793 -42.77 28.99 20.16
C SER A 793 -42.87 28.96 18.60
N GLN A 794 -42.83 27.72 18.07
CA GLN A 794 -43.80 27.02 17.17
C GLN A 794 -44.10 27.42 15.69
N SER A 795 -44.12 26.38 14.83
CA SER A 795 -45.05 26.04 13.70
C SER A 795 -44.28 25.47 12.49
N LYS A 796 -44.80 24.63 11.58
CA LYS A 796 -46.03 23.80 11.45
C LYS A 796 -45.76 22.69 10.37
N ALA A 797 -46.59 21.66 10.27
CA ALA A 797 -46.51 20.62 9.22
C ALA A 797 -47.78 20.55 8.35
N GLN A 798 -47.66 20.18 7.06
CA GLN A 798 -48.54 19.29 6.27
C GLN A 798 -47.98 19.07 4.82
N PRO A 799 -48.52 18.15 3.98
CA PRO A 799 -47.68 17.19 3.24
C PRO A 799 -47.58 17.39 1.70
N SER A 800 -46.80 16.52 1.06
CA SER A 800 -46.84 16.21 -0.39
C SER A 800 -47.28 14.75 -0.63
N ARG A 801 -47.52 14.39 -1.91
CA ARG A 801 -47.93 13.07 -2.40
C ARG A 801 -47.13 12.72 -3.68
N ASN A 802 -47.14 11.44 -4.04
CA ASN A 802 -46.40 10.82 -5.17
C ASN A 802 -44.89 10.75 -4.88
N GLY A 803 -44.17 9.64 -5.10
CA GLY A 803 -44.56 8.25 -5.44
C GLY A 803 -43.25 7.44 -5.55
N PRO A 804 -43.17 6.18 -5.06
CA PRO A 804 -41.90 5.47 -4.99
C PRO A 804 -41.46 4.94 -6.36
N THR A 805 -40.25 5.29 -6.78
CA THR A 805 -39.51 4.62 -7.86
C THR A 805 -38.66 3.50 -7.25
N GLY A 806 -38.83 2.27 -7.70
CA GLY A 806 -38.07 1.13 -7.19
C GLY A 806 -38.32 -0.16 -7.98
N GLY A 807 -37.73 -0.27 -9.17
CA GLY A 807 -37.57 -1.55 -9.84
C GLY A 807 -36.36 -2.33 -9.30
N PRO A 808 -36.26 -3.64 -9.60
CA PRO A 808 -35.18 -4.49 -9.08
C PRO A 808 -33.77 -4.06 -9.58
N PRO A 809 -32.71 -4.39 -8.82
CA PRO A 809 -31.34 -3.96 -9.15
C PRO A 809 -30.79 -4.66 -10.40
N SER A 810 -30.17 -3.89 -11.29
CA SER A 810 -29.57 -4.41 -12.52
C SER A 810 -28.28 -5.20 -12.26
N PHE A 811 -28.32 -6.51 -12.54
CA PHE A 811 -27.12 -7.35 -12.53
C PHE A 811 -26.15 -6.94 -13.65
N SER A 812 -24.97 -6.42 -13.29
CA SER A 812 -23.91 -6.15 -14.26
C SER A 812 -23.13 -7.43 -14.57
N SER A 813 -23.18 -7.88 -15.82
CA SER A 813 -22.44 -9.07 -16.28
C SER A 813 -21.11 -8.67 -16.93
N ALA A 814 -20.00 -9.18 -16.39
CA ALA A 814 -18.69 -8.99 -16.97
C ALA A 814 -18.51 -9.86 -18.25
N PRO A 815 -17.93 -9.32 -19.34
CA PRO A 815 -17.82 -10.05 -20.61
C PRO A 815 -16.79 -11.18 -20.55
N LYS A 816 -17.26 -12.43 -20.52
CA LYS A 816 -16.41 -13.61 -20.71
C LYS A 816 -16.11 -13.82 -22.20
N THR A 817 -14.84 -14.05 -22.53
CA THR A 817 -14.40 -14.38 -23.89
C THR A 817 -14.77 -15.82 -24.27
N PRO A 818 -15.21 -16.08 -25.52
CA PRO A 818 -15.45 -17.44 -26.00
C PRO A 818 -14.14 -18.16 -26.36
N ALA A 819 -13.99 -19.41 -25.92
CA ALA A 819 -12.84 -20.25 -26.24
C ALA A 819 -12.86 -20.77 -27.69
N ALA A 820 -11.68 -21.04 -28.25
CA ALA A 820 -11.50 -21.43 -29.65
C ALA A 820 -10.99 -22.87 -29.82
N ALA A 821 -11.39 -23.53 -30.92
CA ALA A 821 -10.81 -24.79 -31.41
C ALA A 821 -11.15 -25.00 -32.91
N PRO A 822 -10.35 -25.75 -33.69
CA PRO A 822 -8.89 -25.69 -33.72
C PRO A 822 -8.28 -25.74 -35.15
N SER A 823 -6.95 -25.66 -35.21
CA SER A 823 -6.03 -26.24 -36.23
C SER A 823 -5.57 -25.42 -37.46
N TYR A 824 -4.33 -25.77 -37.88
CA TYR A 824 -3.57 -25.42 -39.09
C TYR A 824 -3.02 -23.99 -39.30
N ALA A 825 -1.74 -23.84 -38.97
CA ALA A 825 -0.82 -22.91 -39.65
C ALA A 825 -0.40 -23.45 -41.03
N PRO A 826 0.22 -22.63 -41.91
CA PRO A 826 1.67 -22.40 -41.79
C PRO A 826 2.14 -20.94 -41.95
N ASP A 827 3.40 -20.74 -41.59
CA ASP A 827 4.21 -19.50 -41.65
C ASP A 827 4.29 -18.82 -43.04
N ILE A 828 4.37 -17.48 -43.04
CA ILE A 828 5.30 -16.68 -43.86
C ILE A 828 5.58 -15.35 -43.13
N SER A 829 6.86 -15.01 -42.96
CA SER A 829 7.30 -13.86 -42.17
C SER A 829 7.38 -12.52 -42.93
N GLN A 830 7.50 -11.44 -42.14
CA GLN A 830 8.02 -10.11 -42.48
C GLN A 830 7.28 -9.26 -43.55
N LYS A 831 6.46 -8.31 -43.06
CA LYS A 831 6.57 -6.88 -43.42
C LYS A 831 5.79 -5.98 -42.46
N GLN A 832 6.38 -4.83 -42.12
CA GLN A 832 5.73 -3.62 -41.58
C GLN A 832 4.89 -3.85 -40.30
N ALA A 833 5.39 -3.62 -39.08
CA ALA A 833 6.56 -2.84 -38.67
C ALA A 833 6.57 -1.37 -39.13
N LEU A 834 5.41 -0.70 -39.10
CA LEU A 834 5.27 0.77 -39.18
C LEU A 834 3.85 1.20 -38.81
N ARG A 835 3.69 2.02 -37.75
CA ARG A 835 2.42 2.36 -37.03
C ARG A 835 1.84 1.12 -36.30
N GLU A 836 1.61 1.08 -34.99
CA GLU A 836 1.19 2.09 -34.02
C GLU A 836 1.86 1.87 -32.65
N ASN A 837 2.39 2.94 -32.06
CA ASN A 837 2.92 2.94 -30.70
C ASN A 837 2.83 4.38 -30.15
N LEU A 838 1.65 4.76 -29.67
CA LEU A 838 1.31 6.10 -29.15
C LEU A 838 0.11 5.99 -28.21
N ILE A 839 0.24 6.49 -26.96
CA ILE A 839 -0.87 6.87 -26.04
C ILE A 839 -1.67 5.67 -25.47
N THR A 840 -1.78 5.39 -24.16
CA THR A 840 -1.24 6.04 -22.94
C THR A 840 -1.23 5.07 -21.74
N ALA A 841 -0.27 5.24 -20.82
CA ALA A 841 -0.29 4.72 -19.44
C ALA A 841 0.46 5.72 -18.50
N PRO A 842 0.52 5.56 -17.17
CA PRO A 842 0.08 6.64 -16.25
C PRO A 842 1.19 7.53 -15.65
N LYS A 843 0.79 8.48 -14.79
CA LYS A 843 1.66 9.54 -14.23
C LYS A 843 2.06 9.29 -12.78
N ALA A 844 3.38 9.31 -12.51
CA ALA A 844 3.95 9.68 -11.21
C ALA A 844 5.35 10.30 -11.40
N SER A 845 5.71 11.31 -10.59
CA SER A 845 7.10 11.82 -10.51
C SER A 845 7.32 12.61 -9.22
N LYS A 846 8.46 12.41 -8.54
CA LYS A 846 8.86 13.13 -7.31
C LYS A 846 9.98 14.14 -7.56
N LYS A 847 9.86 15.33 -6.94
CA LYS A 847 10.92 16.27 -6.50
C LYS A 847 11.91 16.82 -7.55
N ALA A 848 12.62 17.90 -7.21
CA ALA A 848 13.59 18.58 -8.07
C ALA A 848 14.78 19.12 -7.27
N LYS A 849 16.02 18.95 -7.78
CA LYS A 849 17.27 19.50 -7.22
C LYS A 849 17.41 20.98 -7.62
N LYS A 850 18.11 21.81 -6.83
CA LYS A 850 18.07 23.28 -6.94
C LYS A 850 19.40 23.94 -6.57
N VAL A 851 19.86 24.89 -7.37
CA VAL A 851 21.15 25.62 -7.16
C VAL A 851 20.89 27.12 -6.99
N LYS A 852 21.76 27.82 -6.23
CA LYS A 852 21.66 29.25 -5.87
C LYS A 852 22.69 30.10 -6.62
N ASN A 853 22.31 31.36 -6.90
CA ASN A 853 23.12 32.60 -6.77
C ASN A 853 22.29 33.81 -7.24
N SER A 854 22.55 35.07 -6.87
CA SER A 854 23.33 35.63 -5.75
C SER A 854 23.00 37.14 -5.56
N ASN A 855 21.79 37.48 -5.10
CA ASN A 855 21.47 38.80 -4.56
C ASN A 855 20.16 38.75 -3.74
N GLY A 856 20.21 39.19 -2.48
CA GLY A 856 19.14 38.95 -1.51
C GLY A 856 17.95 39.93 -1.62
N SER A 857 16.80 39.45 -2.11
CA SER A 857 15.49 39.97 -1.72
C SER A 857 14.42 38.89 -1.86
N THR A 858 13.46 38.85 -0.93
CA THR A 858 12.46 37.76 -0.83
C THR A 858 11.11 38.14 -1.42
N LYS A 859 10.59 37.34 -2.34
CA LYS A 859 9.17 37.31 -2.69
C LYS A 859 8.75 35.95 -3.25
N ARG A 860 7.57 35.48 -2.87
CA ARG A 860 6.95 34.25 -3.42
C ARG A 860 6.54 34.52 -4.87
N VAL A 861 7.05 33.73 -5.81
CA VAL A 861 6.67 33.75 -7.23
C VAL A 861 5.76 32.54 -7.50
N LYS A 862 4.65 32.76 -8.22
CA LYS A 862 3.71 31.69 -8.64
C LYS A 862 4.29 30.91 -9.83
N ARG A 863 3.57 29.90 -10.33
CA ARG A 863 3.95 29.06 -11.50
C ARG A 863 4.48 29.90 -12.67
N ALA A 864 5.40 29.29 -13.42
CA ALA A 864 6.04 29.90 -14.59
C ALA A 864 5.01 30.42 -15.61
N ILE A 865 5.40 31.53 -16.25
CA ILE A 865 4.67 32.16 -17.35
C ILE A 865 4.93 31.35 -18.62
N ALA A 866 3.88 31.04 -19.38
CA ALA A 866 4.03 30.73 -20.79
C ALA A 866 4.15 32.06 -21.57
N GLU A 867 5.24 32.24 -22.32
CA GLU A 867 5.35 33.32 -23.30
C GLU A 867 4.53 32.95 -24.56
N PRO A 868 4.04 33.94 -25.33
CA PRO A 868 2.84 34.65 -24.93
C PRO A 868 1.70 34.46 -25.94
N GLU A 869 0.44 34.57 -25.49
CA GLU A 869 -0.68 34.75 -26.42
C GLU A 869 -0.52 36.06 -27.21
N PRO A 870 -0.95 36.12 -28.49
CA PRO A 870 -0.89 37.34 -29.29
C PRO A 870 -1.72 38.45 -28.65
N ASP A 871 -1.36 39.71 -28.93
CA ASP A 871 -2.02 40.88 -28.35
C ASP A 871 -3.52 40.87 -28.65
N ILE A 872 -4.34 40.67 -27.61
CA ILE A 872 -5.80 40.63 -27.69
C ILE A 872 -6.41 41.93 -28.20
N PHE A 873 -5.62 43.00 -28.36
CA PHE A 873 -5.99 44.27 -28.95
C PHE A 873 -5.31 44.57 -30.30
N GLU A 874 -4.62 43.63 -30.95
CA GLU A 874 -3.83 43.85 -32.19
C GLU A 874 -4.61 44.59 -33.31
N LYS A 875 -5.93 44.38 -33.41
CA LYS A 875 -6.82 45.03 -34.40
C LYS A 875 -7.52 46.29 -33.88
N VAL A 876 -7.14 46.81 -32.72
CA VAL A 876 -7.83 47.92 -32.02
C VAL A 876 -6.88 49.09 -31.76
N SER A 877 -7.25 50.27 -32.24
CA SER A 877 -6.51 51.51 -31.95
C SER A 877 -6.49 51.84 -30.44
N GLN A 878 -5.31 52.08 -29.88
CA GLN A 878 -5.11 52.41 -28.45
C GLN A 878 -6.11 53.44 -27.89
N SER A 879 -6.45 54.48 -28.65
CA SER A 879 -7.41 55.51 -28.26
C SER A 879 -8.83 54.99 -27.97
N LYS A 880 -9.26 53.88 -28.59
CA LYS A 880 -10.53 53.20 -28.24
C LYS A 880 -10.42 52.49 -26.89
N ILE A 881 -9.28 51.87 -26.61
CA ILE A 881 -9.00 51.15 -25.35
C ILE A 881 -8.96 52.17 -24.21
N ASP A 882 -8.17 53.23 -24.36
CA ASP A 882 -8.05 54.32 -23.37
C ASP A 882 -9.40 55.00 -23.11
N SER A 883 -10.20 55.20 -24.17
CA SER A 883 -11.56 55.72 -24.04
C SER A 883 -12.47 54.78 -23.25
N ALA A 884 -12.48 53.47 -23.55
CA ALA A 884 -13.30 52.50 -22.84
C ALA A 884 -12.89 52.34 -21.36
N VAL A 885 -11.59 52.33 -21.08
CA VAL A 885 -11.02 52.35 -19.73
C VAL A 885 -11.45 53.61 -18.97
N THR A 886 -11.42 54.78 -19.63
CA THR A 886 -11.83 56.06 -19.02
C THR A 886 -13.35 56.08 -18.73
N SER A 887 -14.19 55.64 -19.66
CA SER A 887 -15.65 55.55 -19.47
C SER A 887 -16.07 54.60 -18.35
N LEU A 888 -15.23 53.60 -18.02
CA LEU A 888 -15.44 52.68 -16.89
C LEU A 888 -15.02 53.24 -15.53
N ALA A 889 -14.12 54.23 -15.48
CA ALA A 889 -13.58 54.75 -14.22
C ALA A 889 -14.67 55.29 -13.28
N ASP A 890 -15.69 55.96 -13.84
CA ASP A 890 -16.81 56.50 -13.08
C ASP A 890 -17.84 55.42 -12.65
N LEU A 891 -17.94 54.31 -13.39
CA LEU A 891 -18.90 53.21 -13.15
C LEU A 891 -18.39 52.14 -12.16
N ILE A 892 -17.08 52.03 -11.97
CA ILE A 892 -16.43 51.01 -11.10
C ILE A 892 -16.68 51.20 -9.59
N GLY A 893 -17.46 52.21 -9.17
CA GLY A 893 -17.70 52.54 -7.76
C GLY A 893 -18.38 51.42 -6.94
N ASP A 894 -19.54 50.95 -7.40
CA ASP A 894 -20.39 49.95 -6.73
C ASP A 894 -20.96 48.89 -7.70
N GLY A 895 -20.45 48.84 -8.95
CA GLY A 895 -20.98 47.96 -10.01
C GLY A 895 -20.51 46.51 -9.90
N ASP A 896 -21.46 45.56 -9.91
CA ASP A 896 -21.17 44.13 -9.99
C ASP A 896 -20.48 43.77 -11.33
N GLU A 897 -19.52 42.85 -11.31
CA GLU A 897 -18.65 42.57 -12.47
C GLU A 897 -19.44 42.04 -13.68
N ARG A 898 -20.57 41.34 -13.42
CA ARG A 898 -21.51 40.92 -14.47
C ARG A 898 -22.11 42.11 -15.23
N GLN A 899 -22.44 43.20 -14.54
CA GLN A 899 -22.99 44.41 -15.16
C GLN A 899 -21.94 45.16 -15.98
N LEU A 900 -20.71 45.24 -15.47
CA LEU A 900 -19.59 45.88 -16.19
C LEU A 900 -19.19 45.10 -17.45
N LEU A 901 -19.30 43.77 -17.44
CA LEU A 901 -19.10 42.92 -18.62
C LEU A 901 -20.21 43.14 -19.67
N MET A 902 -21.48 43.12 -19.26
CA MET A 902 -22.60 43.39 -20.17
C MET A 902 -22.50 44.78 -20.81
N TYR A 903 -22.11 45.81 -20.05
CA TYR A 903 -21.89 47.17 -20.55
C TYR A 903 -20.78 47.25 -21.63
N LEU A 904 -19.71 46.46 -21.51
CA LEU A 904 -18.67 46.42 -22.53
C LEU A 904 -19.06 45.59 -23.76
N GLN A 905 -19.82 44.50 -23.57
CA GLN A 905 -20.34 43.70 -24.68
C GLN A 905 -21.35 44.52 -25.52
N ASP A 906 -22.22 45.29 -24.88
CA ASP A 906 -23.09 46.32 -25.49
C ASP A 906 -22.32 47.48 -26.17
N LYS A 907 -21.00 47.55 -26.00
CA LYS A 907 -20.10 48.49 -26.69
C LYS A 907 -19.17 47.79 -27.69
N GLY A 908 -19.48 46.55 -28.05
CA GLY A 908 -18.80 45.79 -29.12
C GLY A 908 -17.48 45.13 -28.72
N TRP A 909 -17.20 44.99 -27.41
CA TRP A 909 -15.99 44.32 -26.93
C TRP A 909 -16.26 42.85 -26.64
N ASN A 910 -15.39 41.95 -27.11
CA ASN A 910 -15.53 40.52 -26.81
C ASN A 910 -15.25 40.23 -25.31
N ALA A 911 -15.63 39.05 -24.81
CA ALA A 911 -15.51 38.75 -23.38
C ALA A 911 -14.06 38.78 -22.84
N PRO A 912 -13.04 38.25 -23.55
CA PRO A 912 -11.63 38.42 -23.15
C PRO A 912 -11.17 39.89 -23.08
N GLN A 913 -11.42 40.68 -24.12
CA GLN A 913 -11.09 42.12 -24.16
C GLN A 913 -11.82 42.89 -23.05
N SER A 914 -13.09 42.55 -22.80
CA SER A 914 -13.90 43.18 -21.76
C SER A 914 -13.31 42.96 -20.36
N ARG A 915 -12.91 41.72 -20.05
CA ARG A 915 -12.20 41.40 -18.79
C ARG A 915 -10.85 42.11 -18.69
N ALA A 916 -10.12 42.25 -19.79
CA ALA A 916 -8.85 43.00 -19.79
C ALA A 916 -9.05 44.51 -19.58
N ILE A 917 -10.06 45.13 -20.20
CA ILE A 917 -10.42 46.55 -20.02
C ILE A 917 -10.87 46.83 -18.58
N ILE A 918 -11.73 45.98 -18.00
CA ILE A 918 -12.15 46.09 -16.59
C ILE A 918 -10.93 46.00 -15.66
N ASN A 919 -10.00 45.08 -15.91
CA ASN A 919 -8.78 44.97 -15.10
C ASN A 919 -7.84 46.16 -15.28
N MET A 920 -7.73 46.75 -16.47
CA MET A 920 -6.97 47.99 -16.69
C MET A 920 -7.60 49.19 -15.95
N ALA A 921 -8.93 49.33 -16.02
CA ALA A 921 -9.66 50.40 -15.33
C ALA A 921 -9.63 50.26 -13.79
N LYS A 922 -9.73 49.03 -13.24
CA LYS A 922 -9.49 48.75 -11.82
C LYS A 922 -8.05 49.07 -11.40
N LYS A 923 -7.07 48.80 -12.26
CA LYS A 923 -5.64 49.00 -11.98
C LYS A 923 -5.21 50.48 -12.05
N GLY A 924 -5.90 51.33 -12.81
CA GLY A 924 -5.66 52.77 -12.88
C GLY A 924 -6.19 53.59 -11.69
N ARG A 925 -6.75 52.94 -10.66
CA ARG A 925 -7.35 53.56 -9.47
C ARG A 925 -6.51 53.40 -8.18
N ASN A 926 -5.37 52.72 -8.28
CA ASN A 926 -4.35 52.53 -7.22
C ASN A 926 -3.02 53.18 -7.64
#